data_AF-A0A519QUQ6-F1
#
_entry.id   AF-A0A519QUQ6-F1
#
_cell.length_a   1.000
_cell.length_b   1.000
_cell.length_c   1.000
_cell.angle_alpha   90.00
_cell.angle_beta   90.00
_cell.angle_gamma   90.00
#
_symmetry.space_group_name_H-M   'P 1'
#
loop_
_entity.id
_entity.type
_entity.pdbx_description
1 polymer ?
#
loop_
_entity_poly.entity_id
_entity_poly.type
_entity_poly.pdbx_seq_one_letter_code
_entity_poly.pdbx_strand_id
1 'polypeptide(L)'
;MNTVQPLPLRVRPASNEPGYALLNRLALRHEANSAADLIEQIVGVGYKWFTEVQRGQGLEQLARLAGVPAADIFRSTMRFDKGSIFMGDTLLADRFMVNSIRYGRVCPFCLVEDMDYRGGPDVCRPTRRAIWDIAPIVSCPKHNAVLISACDSCHQPVGKAWLDPRRCPEGHLLQATGEIVTSGAGEQYLLSRLECGAAIGGEFLDRLPVLTAARAMIGLGRARMHGRDWESVDASPAELSTALSLGLEVLSDWPKGVFNLLDDLRRDAGKGRPGPNRLYGKSLMRWLQYGAGTMLKPLHDIVLQHYAQSGTRTRHSLLDQKNIGWISLRTLAEELQIDRERLRSVADDMQMALHLDEGPPKLSPEAAHYMRVLFSDVVRGRKAAAERLGISFLQLSHLFKHDLVSPIWRNSIYYDGPTLDKLVLQCLEKSSRRPLNKEGLTPLPEVSYLTKRSLPTLLAAIKAGHLAVAGINEAAPGLRSVLIRIEDVRPVVPRLPGLRGTSVAESLGVFVGPQAAQLRLGISAGVLLRITQKGILRAFPWNGTRAYRNQDLNALLNVCRSDAVVIQSPQPDALSLVEIVKRTRRAWEHVIEALRTQEIVPIGLFSDRFGLDAICISIDSVMRLPALPQYRRKSSKL
;
A
#
# COMPACT_ATOMS: atom_id res chain seq x y z
N MET A 1 19.13 -10.49 24.81
CA MET A 1 17.80 -9.84 24.86
C MET A 1 17.17 -10.22 26.18
N ASN A 2 16.81 -9.22 26.99
CA ASN A 2 16.31 -9.39 28.36
C ASN A 2 15.08 -10.31 28.43
N THR A 3 14.95 -11.04 29.54
CA THR A 3 13.84 -11.93 29.88
C THR A 3 12.51 -11.18 29.87
N VAL A 4 11.73 -11.37 28.81
CA VAL A 4 10.39 -10.82 28.68
C VAL A 4 9.45 -11.61 29.60
N GLN A 5 8.92 -10.95 30.63
CA GLN A 5 7.95 -11.52 31.56
C GLN A 5 6.56 -11.63 30.90
N PRO A 6 5.71 -12.59 31.31
CA PRO A 6 4.32 -12.67 30.85
C PRO A 6 3.55 -11.38 31.17
N LEU A 7 2.61 -11.03 30.29
CA LEU A 7 1.73 -9.89 30.51
C LEU A 7 0.78 -10.16 31.68
N PRO A 8 0.43 -9.12 32.48
CA PRO A 8 -0.46 -9.29 33.63
C PRO A 8 -1.88 -9.69 33.20
N LEU A 9 -2.37 -9.12 32.09
CA LEU A 9 -3.65 -9.52 31.50
C LEU A 9 -3.38 -10.50 30.33
N ARG A 10 -3.89 -11.72 30.47
CA ARG A 10 -3.75 -12.79 29.47
C ARG A 10 -5.10 -13.18 28.89
N VAL A 11 -5.06 -13.87 27.76
CA VAL A 11 -6.23 -14.44 27.11
C VAL A 11 -6.17 -15.95 27.17
N ARG A 12 -7.33 -16.61 27.18
CA ARG A 12 -7.37 -18.08 27.16
C ARG A 12 -6.85 -18.61 25.81
N PRO A 13 -5.96 -19.61 25.80
CA PRO A 13 -5.49 -20.25 24.57
C PRO A 13 -6.66 -20.74 23.71
N ALA A 14 -6.49 -20.64 22.40
CA ALA A 14 -7.46 -21.07 21.42
C ALA A 14 -6.84 -22.17 20.55
N SER A 15 -7.56 -23.27 20.34
CA SER A 15 -7.12 -24.29 19.39
C SER A 15 -7.02 -23.70 17.98
N ASN A 16 -5.95 -24.07 17.26
CA ASN A 16 -5.65 -23.64 15.90
C ASN A 16 -5.61 -22.11 15.68
N GLU A 17 -5.34 -21.33 16.73
CA GLU A 17 -5.20 -19.88 16.65
C GLU A 17 -3.79 -19.47 16.21
N PRO A 18 -3.63 -18.72 15.10
CA PRO A 18 -2.32 -18.24 14.66
C PRO A 18 -1.80 -17.14 15.59
N GLY A 19 -0.48 -16.99 15.69
CA GLY A 19 0.18 -16.06 16.60
C GLY A 19 -0.24 -14.61 16.42
N TYR A 20 -0.48 -14.15 15.20
CA TYR A 20 -0.96 -12.79 14.97
C TYR A 20 -2.36 -12.55 15.56
N ALA A 21 -3.22 -13.57 15.59
CA ALA A 21 -4.56 -13.48 16.16
C ALA A 21 -4.53 -13.53 17.69
N LEU A 22 -3.66 -14.36 18.27
CA LEU A 22 -3.36 -14.34 19.70
C LEU A 22 -2.89 -12.94 20.15
N LEU A 23 -1.97 -12.34 19.39
CA LEU A 23 -1.46 -11.00 19.66
C LEU A 23 -2.56 -9.92 19.55
N ASN A 24 -3.46 -10.02 18.57
CA ASN A 24 -4.62 -9.12 18.48
C ASN A 24 -5.53 -9.22 19.72
N ARG A 25 -5.80 -10.44 20.20
CA ARG A 25 -6.61 -10.64 21.41
C ARG A 25 -5.92 -10.13 22.67
N LEU A 26 -4.59 -10.25 22.75
CA LEU A 26 -3.82 -9.61 23.82
C LEU A 26 -3.95 -8.08 23.73
N ALA A 27 -3.82 -7.49 22.54
CA ALA A 27 -4.01 -6.06 22.36
C ALA A 27 -5.40 -5.59 22.77
N LEU A 28 -6.46 -6.32 22.38
CA LEU A 28 -7.83 -6.08 22.88
C LEU A 28 -7.91 -6.16 24.40
N ARG A 29 -7.28 -7.16 25.00
CA ARG A 29 -7.32 -7.38 26.44
C ARG A 29 -6.65 -6.26 27.24
N HIS A 30 -5.67 -5.59 26.64
CA HIS A 30 -4.94 -4.45 27.20
C HIS A 30 -5.47 -3.10 26.69
N GLU A 31 -6.63 -3.08 26.02
CA GLU A 31 -7.27 -1.85 25.50
C GLU A 31 -6.36 -1.03 24.56
N ALA A 32 -5.41 -1.70 23.90
CA ALA A 32 -4.54 -1.07 22.91
C ALA A 32 -5.29 -0.79 21.60
N ASN A 33 -4.89 0.27 20.88
CA ASN A 33 -5.53 0.64 19.62
C ASN A 33 -5.19 -0.33 18.48
N SER A 34 -4.07 -1.04 18.60
CA SER A 34 -3.62 -2.07 17.68
C SER A 34 -2.65 -3.04 18.35
N ALA A 35 -2.39 -4.18 17.71
CA ALA A 35 -1.32 -5.08 18.12
C ALA A 35 0.07 -4.43 18.06
N ALA A 36 0.30 -3.54 17.10
CA ALA A 36 1.55 -2.78 17.01
C ALA A 36 1.70 -1.77 18.15
N ASP A 37 0.60 -1.12 18.57
CA ASP A 37 0.54 -0.19 19.72
C ASP A 37 0.89 -0.92 21.02
N LEU A 38 0.27 -2.07 21.28
CA LEU A 38 0.62 -2.91 22.44
C LEU A 38 2.12 -3.27 22.43
N ILE A 39 2.64 -3.69 21.28
CA ILE A 39 4.06 -4.03 21.16
C ILE A 39 4.96 -2.81 21.44
N GLU A 40 4.63 -1.66 20.87
CA GLU A 40 5.41 -0.43 21.05
C GLU A 40 5.52 -0.08 22.53
N GLN A 41 4.41 -0.21 23.28
CA GLN A 41 4.36 0.04 24.71
C GLN A 41 5.20 -0.95 25.54
N ILE A 42 5.37 -2.20 25.08
CA ILE A 42 6.12 -3.23 25.82
C ILE A 42 7.62 -3.23 25.45
N VAL A 43 7.96 -3.16 24.17
CA VAL A 43 9.33 -3.42 23.66
C VAL A 43 9.88 -2.34 22.74
N GLY A 44 9.13 -1.27 22.42
CA GLY A 44 9.61 -0.13 21.61
C GLY A 44 9.93 -0.47 20.14
N VAL A 45 9.35 -1.55 19.60
CA VAL A 45 9.57 -2.01 18.20
C VAL A 45 8.25 -2.40 17.49
N GLY A 46 7.16 -1.71 17.82
CA GLY A 46 5.76 -1.91 17.45
C GLY A 46 5.50 -2.65 16.14
N TYR A 47 5.58 -1.90 15.06
CA TYR A 47 5.20 -2.36 13.73
C TYR A 47 6.11 -3.46 13.16
N LYS A 48 7.40 -3.40 13.52
CA LYS A 48 8.39 -4.38 13.04
C LYS A 48 8.05 -5.76 13.57
N TRP A 49 7.82 -5.88 14.87
CA TRP A 49 7.58 -7.17 15.48
C TRP A 49 6.18 -7.73 15.15
N PHE A 50 5.15 -6.90 14.98
CA PHE A 50 3.84 -7.37 14.48
C PHE A 50 3.97 -8.06 13.11
N THR A 51 4.70 -7.42 12.18
CA THR A 51 4.94 -7.99 10.84
C THR A 51 5.75 -9.29 10.91
N GLU A 52 6.72 -9.37 11.83
CA GLU A 52 7.50 -10.59 12.09
C GLU A 52 6.60 -11.72 12.59
N VAL A 53 5.69 -11.46 13.54
CA VAL A 53 4.72 -12.44 14.04
C VAL A 53 3.78 -12.93 12.92
N GLN A 54 3.31 -12.04 12.04
CA GLN A 54 2.51 -12.45 10.87
C GLN A 54 3.29 -13.35 9.88
N ARG A 55 4.62 -13.27 9.89
CA ARG A 55 5.53 -14.14 9.12
C ARG A 55 5.98 -15.38 9.90
N GLY A 56 5.41 -15.60 11.08
CA GLY A 56 5.76 -16.72 11.95
C GLY A 56 7.12 -16.59 12.63
N GLN A 57 7.64 -15.37 12.74
CA GLN A 57 8.87 -15.04 13.47
C GLN A 57 8.52 -14.49 14.86
N GLY A 58 9.44 -14.61 15.82
CA GLY A 58 9.23 -14.08 17.17
C GLY A 58 8.14 -14.80 17.99
N LEU A 59 7.76 -16.02 17.60
CA LEU A 59 6.67 -16.76 18.25
C LEU A 59 7.00 -17.21 19.68
N GLU A 60 8.27 -17.49 19.98
CA GLU A 60 8.68 -17.82 21.35
C GLU A 60 8.51 -16.63 22.31
N GLN A 61 8.86 -15.43 21.85
CA GLN A 61 8.69 -14.20 22.60
C GLN A 61 7.20 -13.92 22.83
N LEU A 62 6.37 -14.12 21.80
CA LEU A 62 4.92 -14.02 21.92
C LEU A 62 4.35 -15.07 22.89
N ALA A 63 4.82 -16.32 22.82
CA ALA A 63 4.41 -17.39 23.73
C ALA A 63 4.70 -17.03 25.19
N ARG A 64 5.89 -16.49 25.47
CA ARG A 64 6.28 -15.99 26.80
C ARG A 64 5.39 -14.83 27.27
N LEU A 65 5.13 -13.83 26.42
CA LEU A 65 4.23 -12.72 26.75
C LEU A 65 2.80 -13.20 27.05
N ALA A 66 2.29 -14.10 26.23
CA ALA A 66 0.94 -14.63 26.34
C ALA A 66 0.79 -15.61 27.52
N GLY A 67 1.90 -16.21 27.97
CA GLY A 67 1.90 -17.30 28.94
C GLY A 67 1.28 -18.58 28.38
N VAL A 68 1.53 -18.88 27.10
CA VAL A 68 1.04 -20.09 26.41
C VAL A 68 2.21 -20.93 25.88
N PRO A 69 2.04 -22.25 25.66
CA PRO A 69 3.09 -23.08 25.09
C PRO A 69 3.45 -22.62 23.67
N ALA A 70 4.76 -22.43 23.41
CA ALA A 70 5.24 -22.01 22.08
C ALA A 70 4.87 -23.03 20.99
N ALA A 71 4.85 -24.32 21.32
CA ALA A 71 4.47 -25.39 20.40
C ALA A 71 3.04 -25.25 19.86
N ASP A 72 2.12 -24.67 20.62
CA ASP A 72 0.73 -24.52 20.19
C ASP A 72 0.60 -23.41 19.15
N ILE A 73 1.25 -22.27 19.39
CA ILE A 73 1.32 -21.16 18.43
C ILE A 73 2.09 -21.60 17.17
N PHE A 74 3.17 -22.36 17.34
CA PHE A 74 4.00 -22.83 16.24
C PHE A 74 3.25 -23.74 15.27
N ARG A 75 2.42 -24.65 15.82
CA ARG A 75 1.58 -25.55 15.02
C ARG A 75 0.51 -24.81 14.20
N SER A 76 0.01 -23.70 14.71
CA SER A 76 -1.09 -22.94 14.10
C SER A 76 -0.66 -21.67 13.35
N THR A 77 0.64 -21.36 13.25
CA THR A 77 1.13 -20.16 12.58
C THR A 77 1.94 -20.51 11.34
N MET A 78 1.62 -19.87 10.21
CA MET A 78 2.44 -20.02 9.01
C MET A 78 3.79 -19.33 9.19
N ARG A 79 4.87 -20.07 8.92
CA ARG A 79 6.25 -19.61 9.05
C ARG A 79 6.90 -19.56 7.69
N PHE A 80 7.49 -18.41 7.36
CA PHE A 80 8.19 -18.18 6.12
C PHE A 80 9.70 -18.35 6.37
N ASP A 81 10.29 -19.41 5.81
CA ASP A 81 11.72 -19.72 5.94
C ASP A 81 12.36 -19.95 4.57
N LYS A 82 13.31 -19.09 4.20
CA LYS A 82 14.14 -19.21 2.98
C LYS A 82 13.34 -19.57 1.71
N GLY A 83 12.16 -18.98 1.51
CA GLY A 83 11.30 -19.22 0.36
C GLY A 83 10.33 -20.41 0.48
N SER A 84 10.37 -21.14 1.59
CA SER A 84 9.41 -22.19 1.97
C SER A 84 8.44 -21.68 3.01
N ILE A 85 7.25 -22.30 3.05
CA ILE A 85 6.21 -21.99 4.03
C ILE A 85 5.87 -23.27 4.79
N PHE A 86 5.86 -23.17 6.11
CA PHE A 86 5.53 -24.26 7.02
C PHE A 86 4.36 -23.88 7.91
N MET A 87 3.54 -24.86 8.30
CA MET A 87 2.57 -24.75 9.39
C MET A 87 2.81 -25.95 10.30
N GLY A 88 3.24 -25.68 11.55
CA GLY A 88 3.89 -26.73 12.36
C GLY A 88 5.11 -27.31 11.63
N ASP A 89 5.11 -28.63 11.47
CA ASP A 89 6.13 -29.40 10.75
C ASP A 89 5.72 -29.68 9.29
N THR A 90 4.50 -29.32 8.90
CA THR A 90 3.98 -29.56 7.55
C THR A 90 4.51 -28.51 6.58
N LEU A 91 5.25 -28.98 5.56
CA LEU A 91 5.65 -28.16 4.42
C LEU A 91 4.43 -27.88 3.55
N LEU A 92 4.05 -26.61 3.45
CA LEU A 92 2.94 -26.16 2.62
C LEU A 92 3.34 -26.08 1.15
N ALA A 93 4.48 -25.44 0.86
CA ALA A 93 5.06 -25.07 -0.45
C ALA A 93 4.07 -24.59 -1.54
N ASP A 94 4.40 -23.45 -2.14
CA ASP A 94 3.59 -22.62 -3.05
C ASP A 94 2.94 -21.42 -2.35
N ARG A 95 3.73 -20.35 -2.24
CA ARG A 95 3.39 -19.10 -1.55
C ARG A 95 2.17 -18.38 -2.11
N PHE A 96 1.83 -18.62 -3.38
CA PHE A 96 0.73 -17.95 -4.05
C PHE A 96 -0.64 -18.52 -3.63
N MET A 97 -0.62 -19.66 -2.95
CA MET A 97 -1.81 -20.34 -2.43
C MET A 97 -2.09 -20.00 -0.95
N VAL A 98 -1.43 -18.96 -0.43
CA VAL A 98 -1.66 -18.41 0.92
C VAL A 98 -2.19 -17.00 0.78
N ASN A 99 -3.21 -16.66 1.58
CA ASN A 99 -3.74 -15.29 1.61
C ASN A 99 -2.67 -14.30 2.05
N SER A 100 -2.69 -13.11 1.45
CA SER A 100 -1.79 -12.00 1.76
C SER A 100 -1.56 -11.85 3.27
N ILE A 101 -0.35 -11.46 3.66
CA ILE A 101 0.02 -11.21 5.07
C ILE A 101 -0.92 -10.17 5.73
N ARG A 102 -1.58 -9.33 4.94
CA ARG A 102 -2.56 -8.34 5.43
C ARG A 102 -4.00 -8.82 5.46
N TYR A 103 -4.41 -9.64 4.51
CA TYR A 103 -5.81 -9.98 4.29
C TYR A 103 -6.04 -11.43 4.72
N GLY A 104 -7.13 -11.66 5.41
CA GLY A 104 -7.55 -12.98 5.85
C GLY A 104 -8.99 -13.22 5.47
N ARG A 105 -9.50 -14.36 5.90
CA ARG A 105 -10.93 -14.66 5.85
C ARG A 105 -11.40 -15.07 7.22
N VAL A 106 -12.71 -15.10 7.42
CA VAL A 106 -13.32 -15.60 8.65
C VAL A 106 -14.58 -16.40 8.36
N CYS A 107 -14.88 -17.34 9.25
CA CYS A 107 -16.21 -17.91 9.32
C CYS A 107 -17.03 -17.15 10.38
N PRO A 108 -18.10 -16.44 10.01
CA PRO A 108 -18.91 -15.69 10.98
C PRO A 108 -19.57 -16.61 12.01
N PHE A 109 -19.98 -17.82 11.62
CA PHE A 109 -20.57 -18.81 12.52
C PHE A 109 -19.59 -19.28 13.60
N CYS A 110 -18.33 -19.56 13.25
CA CYS A 110 -17.28 -19.87 14.24
C CYS A 110 -17.09 -18.73 15.24
N LEU A 111 -17.17 -17.48 14.78
CA LEU A 111 -17.00 -16.34 15.66
C LEU A 111 -18.19 -16.11 16.60
N VAL A 112 -19.41 -16.48 16.17
CA VAL A 112 -20.60 -16.50 17.03
C VAL A 112 -20.47 -17.61 18.07
N GLU A 113 -20.16 -18.84 17.66
CA GLU A 113 -19.95 -19.94 18.62
C GLU A 113 -18.83 -19.67 19.61
N ASP A 114 -17.76 -19.01 19.18
CA ASP A 114 -16.69 -18.59 20.08
C ASP A 114 -17.22 -17.71 21.21
N MET A 115 -18.22 -16.86 20.94
CA MET A 115 -18.86 -16.04 21.97
C MET A 115 -19.65 -16.86 22.97
N ASP A 116 -20.39 -17.86 22.48
CA ASP A 116 -21.30 -18.65 23.30
C ASP A 116 -20.55 -19.65 24.18
N TYR A 117 -19.51 -20.29 23.65
CA TYR A 117 -18.90 -21.46 24.27
C TYR A 117 -17.51 -21.23 24.87
N ARG A 118 -16.83 -20.11 24.57
CA ARG A 118 -15.51 -19.84 25.16
C ARG A 118 -15.60 -19.00 26.43
N GLY A 119 -14.83 -19.40 27.43
CA GLY A 119 -14.68 -18.62 28.66
C GLY A 119 -13.70 -17.45 28.52
N GLY A 120 -13.77 -16.51 29.47
CA GLY A 120 -12.95 -15.29 29.50
C GLY A 120 -13.73 -14.06 29.05
N PRO A 121 -13.08 -12.89 28.99
CA PRO A 121 -13.73 -11.63 28.62
C PRO A 121 -14.34 -11.69 27.22
N ASP A 122 -15.59 -11.26 27.10
CA ASP A 122 -16.41 -11.36 25.87
C ASP A 122 -15.70 -10.84 24.63
N VAL A 123 -15.04 -9.68 24.74
CA VAL A 123 -14.30 -9.05 23.63
C VAL A 123 -13.10 -9.89 23.16
N CYS A 124 -12.58 -10.78 24.01
CA CYS A 124 -11.44 -11.65 23.72
C CYS A 124 -11.84 -13.09 23.35
N ARG A 125 -13.12 -13.44 23.33
CA ARG A 125 -13.57 -14.80 22.98
C ARG A 125 -13.43 -15.14 21.48
N PRO A 126 -13.77 -14.23 20.53
CA PRO A 126 -13.69 -14.52 19.11
C PRO A 126 -12.24 -14.72 18.67
N THR A 127 -11.99 -15.79 17.93
CA THR A 127 -10.62 -16.21 17.60
C THR A 127 -10.53 -16.61 16.13
N ARG A 128 -9.42 -16.27 15.47
CA ARG A 128 -9.17 -16.71 14.09
C ARG A 128 -8.67 -18.15 14.07
N ARG A 129 -8.80 -18.81 12.91
CA ARG A 129 -8.23 -20.14 12.65
C ARG A 129 -7.16 -20.05 11.59
N ALA A 130 -6.06 -20.79 11.77
CA ALA A 130 -4.94 -20.85 10.84
C ALA A 130 -5.35 -21.22 9.41
N ILE A 131 -6.25 -22.20 9.29
CA ILE A 131 -6.74 -22.72 8.01
C ILE A 131 -7.47 -21.68 7.16
N TRP A 132 -8.02 -20.61 7.76
CA TRP A 132 -8.70 -19.56 7.01
C TRP A 132 -7.75 -18.76 6.12
N ASP A 133 -6.44 -18.83 6.37
CA ASP A 133 -5.42 -18.16 5.58
C ASP A 133 -4.93 -18.99 4.38
N ILE A 134 -5.39 -20.23 4.23
CA ILE A 134 -4.99 -21.13 3.13
C ILE A 134 -5.96 -20.96 1.96
N ALA A 135 -5.53 -20.31 0.88
CA ALA A 135 -6.42 -19.87 -0.20
C ALA A 135 -7.31 -20.99 -0.79
N PRO A 136 -6.80 -22.21 -1.06
CA PRO A 136 -7.62 -23.36 -1.50
C PRO A 136 -8.78 -23.74 -0.58
N ILE A 137 -8.66 -23.49 0.72
CA ILE A 137 -9.71 -23.79 1.70
C ILE A 137 -10.65 -22.59 1.70
N VAL A 138 -11.78 -22.72 1.01
CA VAL A 138 -12.76 -21.65 0.80
C VAL A 138 -13.96 -21.77 1.72
N SER A 139 -14.17 -22.97 2.27
CA SER A 139 -15.27 -23.28 3.17
C SER A 139 -14.78 -23.51 4.61
N CYS A 140 -15.63 -23.22 5.58
CA CYS A 140 -15.41 -23.60 6.97
C CYS A 140 -15.77 -25.09 7.16
N PRO A 141 -14.85 -25.96 7.59
CA PRO A 141 -15.15 -27.38 7.76
C PRO A 141 -16.12 -27.68 8.90
N LYS A 142 -16.27 -26.75 9.85
CA LYS A 142 -17.22 -26.90 10.97
C LYS A 142 -18.65 -26.52 10.58
N HIS A 143 -18.80 -25.47 9.77
CA HIS A 143 -20.10 -24.86 9.49
C HIS A 143 -20.59 -25.05 8.07
N ASN A 144 -19.77 -25.62 7.18
CA ASN A 144 -20.07 -25.76 5.76
C ASN A 144 -20.54 -24.43 5.16
N ALA A 145 -19.77 -23.36 5.41
CA ALA A 145 -20.10 -22.01 4.97
C ALA A 145 -18.87 -21.37 4.31
N VAL A 146 -19.10 -20.58 3.26
CA VAL A 146 -18.03 -19.83 2.59
C VAL A 146 -17.35 -18.89 3.58
N LEU A 147 -16.01 -18.88 3.56
CA LEU A 147 -15.22 -17.97 4.35
C LEU A 147 -15.30 -16.55 3.78
N ILE A 148 -15.75 -15.61 4.61
CA ILE A 148 -15.95 -14.22 4.22
C ILE A 148 -14.58 -13.52 4.16
N SER A 149 -14.30 -12.88 3.02
CA SER A 149 -13.07 -12.13 2.75
C SER A 149 -13.24 -10.62 2.80
N ALA A 150 -14.48 -10.10 2.84
CA ALA A 150 -14.79 -8.68 2.94
C ALA A 150 -16.06 -8.43 3.76
N CYS A 151 -16.19 -7.26 4.36
CA CYS A 151 -17.40 -6.88 5.09
C CYS A 151 -18.57 -6.60 4.14
N ASP A 152 -19.73 -7.24 4.34
CA ASP A 152 -20.90 -7.06 3.48
C ASP A 152 -21.41 -5.62 3.42
N SER A 153 -21.29 -4.86 4.51
CA SER A 153 -21.82 -3.49 4.60
C SER A 153 -20.92 -2.43 3.98
N CYS A 154 -19.60 -2.60 4.05
CA CYS A 154 -18.63 -1.57 3.61
C CYS A 154 -17.57 -2.08 2.64
N HIS A 155 -17.69 -3.34 2.21
CA HIS A 155 -16.82 -4.05 1.27
C HIS A 155 -15.33 -4.07 1.65
N GLN A 156 -15.02 -3.79 2.92
CA GLN A 156 -13.65 -3.76 3.40
C GLN A 156 -13.08 -5.16 3.48
N PRO A 157 -11.92 -5.44 2.85
CA PRO A 157 -11.24 -6.71 2.98
C PRO A 157 -10.96 -7.03 4.44
N VAL A 158 -11.27 -8.25 4.84
CA VAL A 158 -11.07 -8.74 6.20
C VAL A 158 -9.58 -8.74 6.50
N GLY A 159 -9.16 -7.86 7.41
CA GLY A 159 -7.75 -7.65 7.73
C GLY A 159 -7.27 -8.55 8.86
N LYS A 160 -6.07 -9.14 8.72
CA LYS A 160 -5.41 -9.89 9.80
C LYS A 160 -5.02 -9.01 10.99
N ALA A 161 -4.92 -7.70 10.79
CA ALA A 161 -4.67 -6.71 11.84
C ALA A 161 -5.95 -6.26 12.59
N TRP A 162 -7.14 -6.72 12.17
CA TRP A 162 -8.36 -6.40 12.90
C TRP A 162 -8.31 -7.06 14.28
N LEU A 163 -8.41 -6.22 15.30
CA LEU A 163 -8.38 -6.62 16.68
C LEU A 163 -9.53 -7.58 17.01
N ASP A 164 -10.78 -7.16 16.78
CA ASP A 164 -11.97 -8.02 16.86
C ASP A 164 -12.26 -8.61 15.46
N PRO A 165 -12.08 -9.91 15.23
CA PRO A 165 -12.30 -10.52 13.93
C PRO A 165 -13.76 -10.53 13.48
N ARG A 166 -14.72 -10.21 14.36
CA ARG A 166 -16.14 -10.08 14.02
C ARG A 166 -16.49 -8.72 13.45
N ARG A 167 -15.65 -7.72 13.69
CA ARG A 167 -15.97 -6.32 13.37
C ARG A 167 -14.96 -5.75 12.41
N CYS A 168 -15.46 -5.11 11.36
CA CYS A 168 -14.59 -4.28 10.55
C CYS A 168 -14.17 -3.00 11.32
N PRO A 169 -13.19 -2.23 10.83
CA PRO A 169 -12.76 -0.98 11.46
C PRO A 169 -13.85 0.11 11.56
N GLU A 170 -14.98 -0.07 10.88
CA GLU A 170 -16.18 0.79 10.98
C GLU A 170 -17.16 0.33 12.06
N GLY A 171 -16.88 -0.81 12.71
CA GLY A 171 -17.73 -1.37 13.75
C GLY A 171 -18.87 -2.27 13.26
N HIS A 172 -19.06 -2.41 11.94
CA HIS A 172 -20.02 -3.36 11.37
C HIS A 172 -19.68 -4.78 11.79
N LEU A 173 -20.69 -5.52 12.25
CA LEU A 173 -20.57 -6.95 12.49
C LEU A 173 -20.56 -7.68 11.15
N LEU A 174 -19.60 -8.57 10.96
CA LEU A 174 -19.60 -9.52 9.87
C LEU A 174 -20.76 -10.49 10.11
N GLN A 175 -21.74 -10.45 9.23
CA GLN A 175 -22.98 -11.19 9.41
C GLN A 175 -22.77 -12.69 9.13
N ALA A 176 -23.57 -13.51 9.78
CA ALA A 176 -23.65 -14.95 9.55
C ALA A 176 -24.57 -15.28 8.36
N THR A 177 -24.36 -14.59 7.24
CA THR A 177 -25.13 -14.71 5.99
C THR A 177 -24.37 -15.48 4.91
N GLY A 178 -23.25 -16.10 5.27
CA GLY A 178 -22.40 -16.84 4.32
C GLY A 178 -23.19 -17.93 3.60
N GLU A 179 -23.00 -18.02 2.29
CA GLU A 179 -23.52 -19.11 1.47
C GLU A 179 -23.09 -20.46 2.07
N ILE A 180 -24.05 -21.36 2.26
CA ILE A 180 -23.78 -22.71 2.75
C ILE A 180 -23.15 -23.49 1.59
N VAL A 181 -21.89 -23.87 1.78
CA VAL A 181 -21.11 -24.69 0.86
C VAL A 181 -20.40 -25.75 1.67
N THR A 182 -20.75 -27.01 1.42
CA THR A 182 -20.07 -28.16 2.02
C THR A 182 -18.66 -28.26 1.49
N SER A 183 -17.68 -28.45 2.38
CA SER A 183 -16.29 -28.69 1.98
C SER A 183 -16.23 -29.93 1.07
N GLY A 184 -15.81 -29.73 -0.18
CA GLY A 184 -15.60 -30.82 -1.13
C GLY A 184 -14.48 -31.76 -0.70
N ALA A 185 -14.42 -32.95 -1.31
CA ALA A 185 -13.42 -33.98 -0.99
C ALA A 185 -11.99 -33.44 -1.11
N GLY A 186 -11.73 -32.55 -2.07
CA GLY A 186 -10.43 -31.90 -2.23
C GLY A 186 -10.03 -31.02 -1.05
N GLU A 187 -10.95 -30.24 -0.47
CA GLU A 187 -10.68 -29.44 0.74
C GLU A 187 -10.47 -30.33 1.96
N GLN A 188 -11.27 -31.39 2.11
CA GLN A 188 -11.14 -32.37 3.19
C GLN A 188 -9.78 -33.08 3.17
N TYR A 189 -9.28 -33.43 1.98
CA TYR A 189 -7.94 -33.96 1.80
C TYR A 189 -6.87 -32.97 2.32
N LEU A 190 -6.95 -31.69 1.95
CA LEU A 190 -6.01 -30.68 2.43
C LEU A 190 -6.07 -30.50 3.95
N LEU A 191 -7.27 -30.45 4.52
CA LEU A 191 -7.48 -30.35 5.97
C LEU A 191 -6.87 -31.54 6.70
N SER A 192 -7.09 -32.77 6.20
CA SER A 192 -6.53 -33.99 6.78
C SER A 192 -4.99 -33.99 6.77
N ARG A 193 -4.37 -33.49 5.69
CA ARG A 193 -2.91 -33.31 5.60
C ARG A 193 -2.38 -32.27 6.59
N LEU A 194 -3.17 -31.26 6.94
CA LEU A 194 -2.77 -30.18 7.86
C LEU A 194 -2.95 -30.54 9.33
N GLU A 195 -4.04 -31.25 9.67
CA GLU A 195 -4.42 -31.51 11.06
C GLU A 195 -3.80 -32.77 11.64
N CYS A 196 -3.76 -33.86 10.86
CA CYS A 196 -3.28 -35.17 11.33
C CYS A 196 -2.19 -35.78 10.45
N GLY A 197 -1.77 -35.08 9.39
CA GLY A 197 -0.76 -35.57 8.45
C GLY A 197 -1.23 -36.78 7.63
N ALA A 198 -2.54 -37.02 7.56
CA ALA A 198 -3.08 -38.21 6.91
C ALA A 198 -2.82 -38.17 5.39
N ALA A 199 -2.18 -39.22 4.90
CA ALA A 199 -1.90 -39.48 3.50
C ALA A 199 -3.06 -40.30 2.89
N ILE A 200 -4.10 -39.62 2.42
CA ILE A 200 -5.31 -40.24 1.86
C ILE A 200 -5.53 -39.90 0.38
N GLY A 201 -4.61 -39.14 -0.23
CA GLY A 201 -4.71 -38.67 -1.62
C GLY A 201 -4.03 -39.58 -2.65
N GLY A 202 -3.34 -40.63 -2.19
CA GLY A 202 -2.59 -41.54 -3.05
C GLY A 202 -1.11 -41.16 -3.18
N GLU A 203 -0.30 -42.09 -3.68
CA GLU A 203 1.17 -42.03 -3.63
C GLU A 203 1.76 -40.73 -4.21
N PHE A 204 1.16 -40.19 -5.28
CA PHE A 204 1.63 -38.96 -5.90
C PHE A 204 1.31 -37.71 -5.06
N LEU A 205 0.05 -37.52 -4.68
CA LEU A 205 -0.38 -36.35 -3.91
C LEU A 205 0.23 -36.31 -2.51
N ASP A 206 0.39 -37.48 -1.88
CA ASP A 206 0.90 -37.58 -0.52
C ASP A 206 2.40 -37.24 -0.41
N ARG A 207 3.15 -37.35 -1.51
CA ARG A 207 4.56 -36.94 -1.60
C ARG A 207 4.75 -35.44 -1.88
N LEU A 208 3.71 -34.75 -2.35
CA LEU A 208 3.79 -33.33 -2.62
C LEU A 208 3.55 -32.51 -1.34
N PRO A 209 4.17 -31.32 -1.23
CA PRO A 209 3.74 -30.32 -0.27
C PRO A 209 2.25 -29.97 -0.44
N VAL A 210 1.56 -29.64 0.65
CA VAL A 210 0.09 -29.53 0.69
C VAL A 210 -0.47 -28.57 -0.36
N LEU A 211 0.11 -27.39 -0.52
CA LEU A 211 -0.36 -26.38 -1.48
C LEU A 211 0.12 -26.66 -2.91
N THR A 212 1.21 -27.41 -3.08
CA THR A 212 1.61 -27.95 -4.39
C THR A 212 0.63 -29.02 -4.86
N ALA A 213 0.18 -29.90 -3.96
CA ALA A 213 -0.91 -30.85 -4.22
C ALA A 213 -2.21 -30.09 -4.56
N ALA A 214 -2.58 -29.08 -3.78
CA ALA A 214 -3.74 -28.22 -4.08
C ALA A 214 -3.67 -27.61 -5.47
N ARG A 215 -2.51 -27.09 -5.87
CA ARG A 215 -2.30 -26.52 -7.20
C ARG A 215 -2.47 -27.55 -8.31
N ALA A 216 -1.92 -28.74 -8.15
CA ALA A 216 -2.09 -29.84 -9.10
C ALA A 216 -3.58 -30.21 -9.27
N MET A 217 -4.29 -30.35 -8.14
CA MET A 217 -5.72 -30.63 -8.12
C MET A 217 -6.51 -29.52 -8.84
N ILE A 218 -6.25 -28.24 -8.54
CA ILE A 218 -6.95 -27.12 -9.19
C ILE A 218 -6.71 -27.11 -10.71
N GLY A 219 -5.47 -27.30 -11.16
CA GLY A 219 -5.14 -27.26 -12.58
C GLY A 219 -5.82 -28.36 -13.38
N LEU A 220 -5.74 -29.61 -12.91
CA LEU A 220 -6.37 -30.75 -13.56
C LEU A 220 -7.89 -30.76 -13.40
N GLY A 221 -8.39 -30.33 -12.24
CA GLY A 221 -9.82 -30.18 -12.00
C GLY A 221 -10.47 -29.14 -12.90
N ARG A 222 -9.80 -28.01 -13.15
CA ARG A 222 -10.27 -27.02 -14.14
C ARG A 222 -10.29 -27.59 -15.56
N ALA A 223 -9.25 -28.33 -15.94
CA ALA A 223 -9.23 -29.02 -17.24
C ALA A 223 -10.36 -30.07 -17.35
N ARG A 224 -10.67 -30.79 -16.26
CA ARG A 224 -11.79 -31.73 -16.21
C ARG A 224 -13.15 -31.04 -16.29
N MET A 225 -13.29 -29.89 -15.63
CA MET A 225 -14.54 -29.13 -15.49
C MET A 225 -14.90 -28.35 -16.77
N HIS A 226 -13.92 -27.70 -17.40
CA HIS A 226 -14.14 -26.79 -18.53
C HIS A 226 -13.60 -27.34 -19.86
N GLY A 227 -12.91 -28.48 -19.84
CA GLY A 227 -12.25 -29.03 -21.02
C GLY A 227 -11.01 -28.23 -21.41
N ARG A 228 -10.83 -28.03 -22.72
CA ARG A 228 -9.59 -27.50 -23.32
C ARG A 228 -9.39 -26.00 -23.16
N ASP A 229 -10.47 -25.23 -23.24
CA ASP A 229 -10.40 -23.78 -23.29
C ASP A 229 -11.11 -23.18 -22.07
N TRP A 230 -10.31 -22.66 -21.15
CA TRP A 230 -10.79 -21.95 -19.97
C TRP A 230 -9.89 -20.75 -19.68
N GLU A 231 -10.48 -19.61 -19.36
CA GLU A 231 -9.70 -18.44 -18.94
C GLU A 231 -9.37 -18.54 -17.45
N SER A 232 -8.25 -17.96 -17.02
CA SER A 232 -7.99 -17.79 -15.59
C SER A 232 -8.86 -16.64 -15.07
N VAL A 233 -10.16 -16.89 -15.00
CA VAL A 233 -11.11 -15.97 -14.35
C VAL A 233 -10.99 -16.15 -12.84
N ASP A 234 -11.34 -15.10 -12.09
CA ASP A 234 -11.56 -15.17 -10.64
C ASP A 234 -12.61 -16.25 -10.36
N ALA A 235 -12.15 -17.45 -10.00
CA ALA A 235 -13.03 -18.56 -9.71
C ALA A 235 -13.81 -18.25 -8.43
N SER A 236 -15.13 -18.45 -8.49
CA SER A 236 -15.96 -18.41 -7.31
C SER A 236 -15.50 -19.46 -6.28
N PRO A 237 -15.79 -19.27 -4.98
CA PRO A 237 -15.52 -20.28 -3.96
C PRO A 237 -16.04 -21.68 -4.34
N ALA A 238 -17.26 -21.77 -4.87
CA ALA A 238 -17.87 -23.02 -5.30
C ALA A 238 -17.11 -23.70 -6.45
N GLU A 239 -16.70 -22.94 -7.47
CA GLU A 239 -15.88 -23.45 -8.58
C GLU A 239 -14.51 -23.93 -8.11
N LEU A 240 -13.89 -23.21 -7.16
CA LEU A 240 -12.59 -23.60 -6.61
C LEU A 240 -12.69 -24.92 -5.82
N SER A 241 -13.71 -25.08 -4.98
CA SER A 241 -13.98 -26.33 -4.24
C SER A 241 -14.27 -27.50 -5.19
N THR A 242 -15.02 -27.25 -6.25
CA THR A 242 -15.34 -28.23 -7.30
C THR A 242 -14.07 -28.65 -8.05
N ALA A 243 -13.25 -27.69 -8.47
CA ALA A 243 -11.98 -27.97 -9.14
C ALA A 243 -11.02 -28.79 -8.25
N LEU A 244 -10.92 -28.48 -6.96
CA LEU A 244 -10.14 -29.27 -6.02
C LEU A 244 -10.60 -30.73 -5.96
N SER A 245 -11.92 -30.96 -5.90
CA SER A 245 -12.49 -32.31 -5.79
C SER A 245 -12.30 -33.13 -7.07
N LEU A 246 -12.58 -32.55 -8.24
CA LEU A 246 -12.32 -33.21 -9.53
C LEU A 246 -10.82 -33.49 -9.75
N GLY A 247 -9.97 -32.58 -9.31
CA GLY A 247 -8.52 -32.76 -9.35
C GLY A 247 -8.03 -33.90 -8.45
N LEU A 248 -8.60 -34.01 -7.24
CA LEU A 248 -8.34 -35.12 -6.32
C LEU A 248 -8.71 -36.45 -6.96
N GLU A 249 -9.89 -36.57 -7.56
CA GLU A 249 -10.34 -37.78 -8.26
C GLU A 249 -9.35 -38.19 -9.37
N VAL A 250 -8.95 -37.24 -10.22
CA VAL A 250 -7.98 -37.47 -11.31
C VAL A 250 -6.62 -37.96 -10.79
N LEU A 251 -6.16 -37.39 -9.67
CA LEU A 251 -4.82 -37.66 -9.14
C LEU A 251 -4.77 -38.84 -8.15
N SER A 252 -5.91 -39.29 -7.62
CA SER A 252 -5.97 -40.42 -6.69
C SER A 252 -5.69 -41.75 -7.39
N ASP A 253 -6.07 -41.90 -8.66
CA ASP A 253 -5.73 -43.07 -9.51
C ASP A 253 -4.47 -42.82 -10.35
N TRP A 254 -3.44 -42.21 -9.74
CA TRP A 254 -2.19 -41.89 -10.43
C TRP A 254 -1.46 -43.16 -10.93
N PRO A 255 -0.91 -43.18 -12.16
CA PRO A 255 -0.97 -42.15 -13.21
C PRO A 255 -2.20 -42.23 -14.13
N LYS A 256 -3.00 -43.30 -14.02
CA LYS A 256 -4.07 -43.66 -14.95
C LYS A 256 -5.16 -42.58 -15.07
N GLY A 257 -5.56 -41.97 -13.96
CA GLY A 257 -6.56 -40.90 -13.97
C GLY A 257 -6.14 -39.70 -14.83
N VAL A 258 -4.85 -39.35 -14.83
CA VAL A 258 -4.30 -38.29 -15.70
C VAL A 258 -4.34 -38.71 -17.17
N PHE A 259 -3.97 -39.95 -17.51
CA PHE A 259 -4.08 -40.46 -18.87
C PHE A 259 -5.52 -40.39 -19.38
N ASN A 260 -6.49 -40.85 -18.58
CA ASN A 260 -7.92 -40.81 -18.93
C ASN A 260 -8.39 -39.37 -19.22
N LEU A 261 -8.02 -38.40 -18.37
CA LEU A 261 -8.32 -36.99 -18.60
C LEU A 261 -7.74 -36.48 -19.92
N LEU A 262 -6.48 -36.82 -20.22
CA LEU A 262 -5.83 -36.38 -21.46
C LEU A 262 -6.44 -37.05 -22.71
N ASP A 263 -6.89 -38.30 -22.60
CA ASP A 263 -7.62 -39.01 -23.66
C ASP A 263 -8.98 -38.35 -23.93
N ASP A 264 -9.70 -37.94 -22.89
CA ASP A 264 -10.96 -37.21 -23.01
C ASP A 264 -10.75 -35.85 -23.72
N LEU A 265 -9.77 -35.05 -23.27
CA LEU A 265 -9.43 -33.78 -23.91
C LEU A 265 -9.04 -33.96 -25.38
N ARG A 266 -8.28 -35.03 -25.68
CA ARG A 266 -7.89 -35.37 -27.06
C ARG A 266 -9.10 -35.74 -27.91
N ARG A 267 -10.07 -36.48 -27.37
CA ARG A 267 -11.29 -36.87 -28.10
C ARG A 267 -12.05 -35.64 -28.58
N ASP A 268 -12.07 -34.59 -27.76
CA ASP A 268 -12.73 -33.32 -28.06
C ASP A 268 -11.99 -32.46 -29.11
N ALA A 269 -10.73 -32.77 -29.43
CA ALA A 269 -9.90 -31.97 -30.34
C ALA A 269 -10.21 -32.14 -31.84
N GLY A 270 -11.02 -33.14 -32.19
CA GLY A 270 -11.39 -33.45 -33.58
C GLY A 270 -10.26 -34.08 -34.41
N LYS A 271 -10.51 -34.34 -35.71
CA LYS A 271 -9.57 -35.02 -36.61
C LYS A 271 -8.44 -34.09 -37.09
N GLY A 272 -7.19 -34.55 -37.10
CA GLY A 272 -6.01 -33.84 -37.64
C GLY A 272 -4.68 -34.26 -36.98
N ARG A 273 -3.57 -33.60 -37.33
CA ARG A 273 -2.27 -33.69 -36.60
C ARG A 273 -2.01 -32.44 -35.74
N PRO A 274 -2.69 -32.30 -34.59
CA PRO A 274 -2.55 -31.14 -33.71
C PRO A 274 -1.26 -31.14 -32.87
N GLY A 275 -0.70 -29.95 -32.63
CA GLY A 275 0.25 -29.73 -31.53
C GLY A 275 -0.44 -29.81 -30.15
N PRO A 276 0.33 -29.84 -29.05
CA PRO A 276 -0.20 -30.04 -27.69
C PRO A 276 -1.31 -29.07 -27.30
N ASN A 277 -1.14 -27.78 -27.63
CA ASN A 277 -2.14 -26.74 -27.37
C ASN A 277 -3.51 -27.03 -27.99
N ARG A 278 -3.55 -27.74 -29.12
CA ARG A 278 -4.81 -28.09 -29.78
C ARG A 278 -5.39 -29.40 -29.25
N LEU A 279 -4.55 -30.34 -28.81
CA LEU A 279 -4.99 -31.58 -28.16
C LEU A 279 -5.54 -31.36 -26.76
N TYR A 280 -4.76 -30.70 -25.91
CA TYR A 280 -5.05 -30.58 -24.48
C TYR A 280 -5.59 -29.20 -24.09
N GLY A 281 -5.58 -28.25 -25.03
CA GLY A 281 -6.01 -26.89 -24.79
C GLY A 281 -4.86 -25.96 -24.38
N LYS A 282 -4.97 -24.68 -24.75
CA LYS A 282 -3.94 -23.67 -24.45
C LYS A 282 -3.80 -23.44 -22.94
N SER A 283 -4.89 -23.56 -22.19
CA SER A 283 -4.93 -23.21 -20.77
C SER A 283 -4.25 -24.24 -19.89
N LEU A 284 -4.49 -25.54 -20.14
CA LEU A 284 -3.79 -26.61 -19.44
C LEU A 284 -2.29 -26.59 -19.78
N MET A 285 -1.93 -26.43 -21.05
CA MET A 285 -0.52 -26.36 -21.47
C MET A 285 0.19 -25.15 -20.88
N ARG A 286 -0.47 -23.99 -20.84
CA ARG A 286 0.03 -22.79 -20.17
C ARG A 286 0.22 -23.07 -18.67
N TRP A 287 -0.80 -23.57 -17.98
CA TRP A 287 -0.68 -23.88 -16.55
C TRP A 287 0.46 -24.87 -16.25
N LEU A 288 0.66 -25.90 -17.08
CA LEU A 288 1.80 -26.82 -16.95
C LEU A 288 3.15 -26.15 -17.23
N GLN A 289 3.21 -25.22 -18.18
CA GLN A 289 4.45 -24.55 -18.54
C GLN A 289 4.88 -23.49 -17.51
N TYR A 290 3.91 -22.76 -16.96
CA TYR A 290 4.15 -21.56 -16.14
C TYR A 290 3.88 -21.79 -14.65
N GLY A 291 2.94 -22.68 -14.35
CA GLY A 291 2.44 -22.90 -13.01
C GLY A 291 2.92 -24.19 -12.36
N ALA A 292 3.36 -25.19 -13.11
CA ALA A 292 3.90 -26.40 -12.53
C ALA A 292 5.35 -26.13 -12.06
N GLY A 293 5.55 -25.92 -10.76
CA GLY A 293 6.90 -25.87 -10.18
C GLY A 293 7.66 -27.18 -10.42
N THR A 294 8.96 -27.22 -10.08
CA THR A 294 9.82 -28.41 -10.30
C THR A 294 9.25 -29.70 -9.71
N MET A 295 8.51 -29.60 -8.60
CA MET A 295 7.84 -30.73 -7.93
C MET A 295 6.72 -31.37 -8.76
N LEU A 296 6.17 -30.64 -9.74
CA LEU A 296 5.13 -31.13 -10.66
C LEU A 296 5.73 -31.65 -11.99
N LYS A 297 7.05 -31.81 -12.07
CA LYS A 297 7.72 -32.44 -13.22
C LYS A 297 7.17 -33.83 -13.58
N PRO A 298 6.82 -34.73 -12.63
CA PRO A 298 6.23 -36.02 -13.01
C PRO A 298 4.91 -35.87 -13.78
N LEU A 299 4.10 -34.85 -13.46
CA LEU A 299 2.86 -34.57 -14.20
C LEU A 299 3.16 -34.09 -15.62
N HIS A 300 4.16 -33.24 -15.76
CA HIS A 300 4.66 -32.78 -17.05
C HIS A 300 5.20 -33.94 -17.91
N ASP A 301 5.94 -34.86 -17.30
CA ASP A 301 6.50 -36.02 -17.98
C ASP A 301 5.40 -36.98 -18.47
N ILE A 302 4.30 -37.16 -17.71
CA ILE A 302 3.13 -37.92 -18.17
C ILE A 302 2.48 -37.26 -19.39
N VAL A 303 2.30 -35.94 -19.37
CA VAL A 303 1.67 -35.22 -20.49
C VAL A 303 2.53 -35.36 -21.75
N LEU A 304 3.86 -35.29 -21.61
CA LEU A 304 4.80 -35.55 -22.70
C LEU A 304 4.74 -36.99 -23.20
N GLN A 305 4.72 -37.95 -22.28
CA GLN A 305 4.63 -39.38 -22.61
C GLN A 305 3.34 -39.67 -23.38
N HIS A 306 2.21 -39.17 -22.87
CA HIS A 306 0.91 -39.33 -23.51
C HIS A 306 0.88 -38.66 -24.91
N TYR A 307 1.49 -37.48 -25.04
CA TYR A 307 1.62 -36.81 -26.33
C TYR A 307 2.45 -37.64 -27.32
N ALA A 308 3.59 -38.18 -26.89
CA ALA A 308 4.46 -39.01 -27.73
C ALA A 308 3.74 -40.28 -28.21
N GLN A 309 2.93 -40.90 -27.35
CA GLN A 309 2.11 -42.07 -27.66
C GLN A 309 0.97 -41.77 -28.63
N SER A 310 0.56 -40.50 -28.79
CA SER A 310 -0.47 -40.10 -29.75
C SER A 310 -0.05 -40.20 -31.23
N GLY A 311 1.21 -40.55 -31.52
CA GLY A 311 1.72 -40.74 -32.88
C GLY A 311 2.04 -39.44 -33.63
N THR A 312 2.03 -38.28 -32.95
CA THR A 312 2.44 -37.00 -33.52
C THR A 312 3.95 -36.77 -33.33
N ARG A 313 4.75 -36.95 -34.38
CA ARG A 313 6.17 -36.56 -34.39
C ARG A 313 6.31 -35.04 -34.28
N THR A 314 6.96 -34.53 -33.24
CA THR A 314 7.34 -33.11 -33.14
C THR A 314 8.83 -32.94 -33.45
N ARG A 315 9.15 -31.89 -34.23
CA ARG A 315 10.51 -31.37 -34.47
C ARG A 315 10.95 -30.32 -33.45
N HIS A 316 10.11 -29.98 -32.48
CA HIS A 316 10.40 -28.96 -31.46
C HIS A 316 10.15 -29.53 -30.06
N SER A 317 11.06 -29.20 -29.14
CA SER A 317 10.95 -29.51 -27.71
C SER A 317 9.59 -29.01 -27.20
N LEU A 318 8.70 -29.95 -26.93
CA LEU A 318 7.29 -29.74 -26.57
C LEU A 318 7.13 -28.82 -25.36
N LEU A 319 8.16 -28.78 -24.52
CA LEU A 319 8.26 -28.04 -23.28
C LEU A 319 9.69 -27.53 -23.12
N ASP A 320 10.19 -26.82 -24.14
CA ASP A 320 11.43 -26.07 -23.99
C ASP A 320 11.20 -25.03 -22.88
N GLN A 321 11.71 -25.31 -21.68
CA GLN A 321 11.76 -24.39 -20.54
C GLN A 321 12.37 -23.02 -20.94
N LYS A 322 13.05 -22.98 -22.10
CA LYS A 322 13.59 -21.78 -22.76
C LYS A 322 12.56 -20.75 -23.18
N ASN A 323 11.26 -21.06 -23.22
CA ASN A 323 10.23 -20.10 -23.63
C ASN A 323 9.02 -20.07 -22.70
N ILE A 324 9.27 -20.16 -21.39
CA ILE A 324 8.39 -19.49 -20.43
C ILE A 324 8.36 -18.04 -20.94
N GLY A 325 7.21 -17.55 -21.42
CA GLY A 325 6.86 -16.14 -21.64
C GLY A 325 7.02 -15.29 -20.37
N TRP A 326 8.22 -15.36 -19.81
CA TRP A 326 8.75 -14.63 -18.70
C TRP A 326 8.53 -13.15 -18.97
N ILE A 327 7.72 -12.52 -18.13
CA ILE A 327 7.48 -11.09 -18.21
C ILE A 327 8.66 -10.43 -17.52
N SER A 328 9.46 -9.69 -18.28
CA SER A 328 10.58 -8.99 -17.68
C SER A 328 10.07 -8.00 -16.63
N LEU A 329 10.77 -7.87 -15.50
CA LEU A 329 10.47 -6.85 -14.51
C LEU A 329 10.47 -5.46 -15.13
N ARG A 330 11.23 -5.26 -16.23
CA ARG A 330 11.19 -4.03 -17.00
C ARG A 330 9.81 -3.80 -17.62
N THR A 331 9.32 -4.76 -18.40
CA THR A 331 8.02 -4.69 -19.07
C THR A 331 6.89 -4.49 -18.06
N LEU A 332 6.92 -5.24 -16.97
CA LEU A 332 5.90 -5.14 -15.92
C LEU A 332 5.98 -3.80 -15.16
N ALA A 333 7.18 -3.27 -14.94
CA ALA A 333 7.36 -1.95 -14.32
C ALA A 333 6.86 -0.81 -15.22
N GLU A 334 7.10 -0.91 -16.53
CA GLU A 334 6.58 0.03 -17.52
C GLU A 334 5.05 -0.02 -17.59
N GLU A 335 4.48 -1.24 -17.63
CA GLU A 335 3.03 -1.48 -17.62
C GLU A 335 2.36 -0.89 -16.37
N LEU A 336 2.91 -1.16 -15.19
CA LEU A 336 2.36 -0.71 -13.91
C LEU A 336 2.78 0.72 -13.53
N GLN A 337 3.60 1.38 -14.35
CA GLN A 337 4.18 2.70 -14.07
C GLN A 337 4.92 2.78 -12.71
N ILE A 338 5.66 1.72 -12.36
CA ILE A 338 6.40 1.57 -11.11
C ILE A 338 7.90 1.52 -11.40
N ASP A 339 8.72 1.93 -10.43
CA ASP A 339 10.16 1.83 -10.57
C ASP A 339 10.64 0.36 -10.54
N ARG A 340 11.61 0.02 -11.40
CA ARG A 340 12.10 -1.36 -11.57
C ARG A 340 12.79 -1.93 -10.34
N GLU A 341 13.61 -1.12 -9.65
CA GLU A 341 14.27 -1.57 -8.41
C GLU A 341 13.23 -1.79 -7.31
N ARG A 342 12.16 -0.99 -7.31
CA ARG A 342 11.06 -1.18 -6.37
C ARG A 342 10.24 -2.43 -6.66
N LEU A 343 9.89 -2.69 -7.92
CA LEU A 343 9.17 -3.89 -8.33
C LEU A 343 10.01 -5.15 -8.01
N ARG A 344 11.33 -5.05 -8.18
CA ARG A 344 12.28 -6.06 -7.73
C ARG A 344 12.30 -6.22 -6.21
N SER A 345 12.38 -5.12 -5.45
CA SER A 345 12.32 -5.16 -3.98
C SER A 345 11.03 -5.77 -3.46
N VAL A 346 9.89 -5.53 -4.13
CA VAL A 346 8.61 -6.17 -3.77
C VAL A 346 8.63 -7.65 -4.12
N ALA A 347 9.17 -8.03 -5.27
CA ALA A 347 9.38 -9.43 -5.62
C ALA A 347 10.30 -10.12 -4.59
N ASP A 348 11.38 -9.49 -4.17
CA ASP A 348 12.33 -9.98 -3.17
C ASP A 348 11.71 -10.08 -1.76
N ASP A 349 10.92 -9.07 -1.34
CA ASP A 349 10.18 -9.06 -0.07
C ASP A 349 9.10 -10.15 -0.02
N MET A 350 8.49 -10.41 -1.17
CA MET A 350 7.56 -11.54 -1.38
C MET A 350 8.31 -12.85 -1.66
N GLN A 351 9.64 -12.80 -1.70
CA GLN A 351 10.57 -13.89 -2.00
C GLN A 351 10.23 -14.63 -3.32
N MET A 352 9.60 -13.94 -4.29
CA MET A 352 9.23 -14.47 -5.60
C MET A 352 10.46 -15.03 -6.33
N ALA A 353 10.30 -16.16 -7.01
CA ALA A 353 11.36 -16.71 -7.84
C ALA A 353 11.54 -15.81 -9.08
N LEU A 354 12.69 -15.15 -9.16
CA LEU A 354 13.11 -14.37 -10.33
C LEU A 354 13.95 -15.25 -11.25
N HIS A 355 13.60 -15.26 -12.53
CA HIS A 355 14.43 -15.89 -13.55
C HIS A 355 15.52 -14.92 -14.00
N LEU A 356 16.77 -15.38 -13.91
CA LEU A 356 17.97 -14.60 -14.19
C LEU A 356 18.69 -15.21 -15.41
N ASP A 357 18.28 -14.82 -16.61
CA ASP A 357 19.03 -15.06 -17.87
C ASP A 357 19.92 -13.85 -18.20
N GLU A 358 20.66 -13.90 -19.33
CA GLU A 358 21.29 -12.73 -19.95
C GLU A 358 20.23 -11.66 -20.32
N GLY A 359 19.88 -10.80 -19.35
CA GLY A 359 18.84 -9.78 -19.51
C GLY A 359 18.25 -9.30 -18.17
N PRO A 360 17.24 -8.40 -18.21
CA PRO A 360 16.55 -7.95 -17.01
C PRO A 360 15.85 -9.13 -16.30
N PRO A 361 15.82 -9.17 -14.95
CA PRO A 361 15.18 -10.25 -14.21
C PRO A 361 13.72 -10.40 -14.63
N LYS A 362 13.23 -11.63 -14.69
CA LYS A 362 11.89 -11.90 -15.21
C LYS A 362 11.03 -12.66 -14.20
N LEU A 363 9.73 -12.45 -14.30
CA LEU A 363 8.69 -13.10 -13.49
C LEU A 363 7.84 -14.02 -14.36
N SER A 364 7.32 -15.10 -13.76
CA SER A 364 6.33 -15.92 -14.44
C SER A 364 5.06 -15.09 -14.71
N PRO A 365 4.25 -15.40 -15.73
CA PRO A 365 2.99 -14.71 -15.99
C PRO A 365 2.06 -14.66 -14.76
N GLU A 366 2.06 -15.68 -13.91
CA GLU A 366 1.27 -15.74 -12.67
C GLU A 366 1.80 -14.75 -11.63
N ALA A 367 3.11 -14.73 -11.40
CA ALA A 367 3.72 -13.78 -10.48
C ALA A 367 3.51 -12.34 -10.99
N ALA A 368 3.57 -12.13 -12.30
CA ALA A 368 3.25 -10.85 -12.93
C ALA A 368 1.77 -10.48 -12.80
N HIS A 369 0.84 -11.43 -12.97
CA HIS A 369 -0.59 -11.19 -12.76
C HIS A 369 -0.90 -10.84 -11.30
N TYR A 370 -0.30 -11.54 -10.34
CA TYR A 370 -0.42 -11.20 -8.92
C TYR A 370 0.09 -9.78 -8.63
N MET A 371 1.21 -9.39 -9.25
CA MET A 371 1.70 -8.01 -9.16
C MET A 371 0.69 -7.02 -9.76
N ARG A 372 0.06 -7.31 -10.90
CA ARG A 372 -0.99 -6.44 -11.46
C ARG A 372 -2.15 -6.24 -10.49
N VAL A 373 -2.64 -7.32 -9.88
CA VAL A 373 -3.73 -7.26 -8.89
C VAL A 373 -3.29 -6.47 -7.65
N LEU A 374 -2.06 -6.67 -7.19
CA LEU A 374 -1.51 -5.92 -6.05
C LEU A 374 -1.38 -4.41 -6.34
N PHE A 375 -1.15 -4.05 -7.60
CA PHE A 375 -0.85 -2.70 -8.04
C PHE A 375 -2.00 -1.99 -8.77
N SER A 376 -3.15 -2.64 -8.96
CA SER A 376 -4.26 -2.14 -9.79
C SER A 376 -4.85 -0.83 -9.30
N ASP A 377 -4.74 -0.53 -8.00
CA ASP A 377 -5.37 0.63 -7.37
C ASP A 377 -4.41 1.39 -6.44
N VAL A 378 -3.12 1.32 -6.75
CA VAL A 378 -2.06 1.87 -5.90
C VAL A 378 -1.75 3.32 -6.27
N VAL A 379 -1.81 4.20 -5.28
CA VAL A 379 -1.46 5.62 -5.41
C VAL A 379 0.03 5.82 -5.15
N ARG A 380 0.76 6.28 -6.18
CA ARG A 380 2.21 6.47 -6.14
C ARG A 380 2.59 7.87 -5.66
N GLY A 381 3.35 7.93 -4.57
CA GLY A 381 3.88 9.17 -4.04
C GLY A 381 3.05 9.69 -2.88
N ARG A 382 3.73 10.17 -1.83
CA ARG A 382 3.08 10.93 -0.75
C ARG A 382 2.34 12.17 -1.28
N LYS A 383 2.81 12.77 -2.37
CA LYS A 383 2.16 13.90 -3.02
C LYS A 383 0.81 13.49 -3.63
N ALA A 384 0.78 12.43 -4.45
CA ALA A 384 -0.45 11.94 -5.05
C ALA A 384 -1.44 11.43 -4.00
N ALA A 385 -0.96 10.78 -2.93
CA ALA A 385 -1.80 10.38 -1.80
C ALA A 385 -2.41 11.58 -1.06
N ALA A 386 -1.62 12.64 -0.87
CA ALA A 386 -2.10 13.88 -0.26
C ALA A 386 -3.11 14.60 -1.17
N GLU A 387 -2.85 14.66 -2.48
CA GLU A 387 -3.74 15.23 -3.49
C GLU A 387 -5.07 14.48 -3.56
N ARG A 388 -5.03 13.14 -3.58
CA ARG A 388 -6.24 12.30 -3.56
C ARG A 388 -7.08 12.50 -2.30
N LEU A 389 -6.42 12.67 -1.15
CA LEU A 389 -7.08 13.02 0.10
C LEU A 389 -7.47 14.51 0.22
N GLY A 390 -7.08 15.37 -0.71
CA GLY A 390 -7.30 16.81 -0.63
C GLY A 390 -6.56 17.50 0.53
N ILE A 391 -5.46 16.94 1.03
CA ILE A 391 -4.73 17.46 2.20
C ILE A 391 -3.28 17.83 1.86
N SER A 392 -2.60 18.51 2.78
CA SER A 392 -1.17 18.77 2.63
C SER A 392 -0.30 17.54 2.93
N PHE A 393 0.92 17.53 2.41
CA PHE A 393 1.91 16.48 2.68
C PHE A 393 2.20 16.28 4.18
N LEU A 394 2.18 17.36 4.98
CA LEU A 394 2.40 17.26 6.42
C LEU A 394 1.18 16.71 7.16
N GLN A 395 -0.03 17.04 6.70
CA GLN A 395 -1.25 16.42 7.19
C GLN A 395 -1.23 14.93 6.90
N LEU A 396 -0.85 14.50 5.69
CA LEU A 396 -0.64 13.09 5.38
C LEU A 396 0.42 12.46 6.30
N SER A 397 1.51 13.16 6.58
CA SER A 397 2.56 12.67 7.50
C SER A 397 2.06 12.56 8.94
N HIS A 398 1.14 13.41 9.38
CA HIS A 398 0.46 13.31 10.68
C HIS A 398 -0.53 12.15 10.69
N LEU A 399 -1.31 11.94 9.61
CA LEU A 399 -2.16 10.76 9.48
C LEU A 399 -1.34 9.46 9.55
N PHE A 400 -0.16 9.45 8.93
CA PHE A 400 0.79 8.33 9.00
C PHE A 400 1.32 8.09 10.41
N LYS A 401 1.71 9.14 11.14
CA LYS A 401 2.18 9.01 12.54
C LYS A 401 1.11 8.52 13.51
N HIS A 402 -0.16 8.68 13.17
CA HIS A 402 -1.30 8.27 13.98
C HIS A 402 -2.02 7.04 13.40
N ASP A 403 -1.37 6.29 12.50
CA ASP A 403 -1.88 5.06 11.88
C ASP A 403 -3.23 5.18 11.15
N LEU A 404 -3.63 6.41 10.78
CA LEU A 404 -4.85 6.66 10.02
C LEU A 404 -4.66 6.39 8.52
N VAL A 405 -3.42 6.49 8.03
CA VAL A 405 -3.05 6.17 6.65
C VAL A 405 -1.68 5.53 6.64
N SER A 406 -1.54 4.33 6.07
CA SER A 406 -0.24 3.65 5.95
C SER A 406 0.11 3.36 4.49
N PRO A 407 1.38 3.51 4.08
CA PRO A 407 1.83 3.03 2.79
C PRO A 407 1.78 1.50 2.78
N ILE A 408 1.70 0.94 1.57
CA ILE A 408 1.63 -0.50 1.37
C ILE A 408 2.93 -1.12 1.93
N TRP A 409 4.13 -0.63 1.62
CA TRP A 409 5.36 -1.20 2.20
C TRP A 409 6.08 -0.24 3.13
N ARG A 410 6.96 -0.78 4.00
CA ARG A 410 7.81 0.04 4.86
C ARG A 410 8.73 0.90 3.99
N ASN A 411 8.88 2.18 4.35
CA ASN A 411 9.64 3.17 3.57
C ASN A 411 9.18 3.29 2.11
N SER A 412 7.91 2.98 1.85
CA SER A 412 7.29 3.09 0.53
C SER A 412 6.60 4.43 0.37
N ILE A 413 6.52 4.87 -0.88
CA ILE A 413 5.72 6.01 -1.30
C ILE A 413 4.36 5.58 -1.86
N TYR A 414 4.08 4.28 -1.89
CA TYR A 414 2.88 3.70 -2.48
C TYR A 414 1.80 3.49 -1.42
N TYR A 415 0.59 3.96 -1.71
CA TYR A 415 -0.58 3.91 -0.83
C TYR A 415 -1.68 3.13 -1.51
N ASP A 416 -2.51 2.43 -0.75
CA ASP A 416 -3.69 1.75 -1.28
C ASP A 416 -4.78 2.79 -1.55
N GLY A 417 -5.14 3.01 -2.82
CA GLY A 417 -6.12 4.01 -3.26
C GLY A 417 -7.48 3.84 -2.58
N PRO A 418 -8.06 2.63 -2.56
CA PRO A 418 -9.29 2.34 -1.82
C PRO A 418 -9.21 2.70 -0.33
N THR A 419 -8.09 2.42 0.34
CA THR A 419 -7.87 2.84 1.74
C THR A 419 -7.87 4.37 1.90
N LEU A 420 -7.30 5.12 0.95
CA LEU A 420 -7.33 6.59 0.99
C LEU A 420 -8.74 7.13 0.79
N ASP A 421 -9.46 6.65 -0.21
CA ASP A 421 -10.82 7.10 -0.52
C ASP A 421 -11.79 6.77 0.62
N LYS A 422 -11.58 5.64 1.28
CA LYS A 422 -12.36 5.25 2.45
C LYS A 422 -12.27 6.26 3.60
N LEU A 423 -11.10 6.86 3.85
CA LEU A 423 -10.95 7.88 4.90
C LEU A 423 -11.86 9.09 4.64
N VAL A 424 -12.05 9.42 3.36
CA VAL A 424 -12.94 10.51 2.91
C VAL A 424 -14.39 10.09 3.10
N LEU A 425 -14.77 8.90 2.61
CA LEU A 425 -16.13 8.36 2.72
C LEU A 425 -16.61 8.23 4.18
N GLN A 426 -15.74 7.81 5.11
CA GLN A 426 -16.04 7.76 6.54
C GLN A 426 -16.51 9.09 7.12
N CYS A 427 -15.97 10.21 6.62
CA CYS A 427 -16.41 11.54 7.04
C CYS A 427 -17.75 11.91 6.40
N LEU A 428 -18.01 11.45 5.17
CA LEU A 428 -19.23 11.76 4.42
C LEU A 428 -20.45 10.96 4.91
N GLU A 429 -20.28 9.72 5.38
CA GLU A 429 -21.38 8.88 5.91
C GLU A 429 -22.02 9.45 7.19
N LYS A 430 -21.26 10.23 7.98
CA LYS A 430 -21.75 10.91 9.18
C LYS A 430 -22.32 12.30 8.90
N SER A 431 -22.40 12.71 7.64
CA SER A 431 -22.96 14.00 7.24
C SER A 431 -24.49 13.93 7.10
N SER A 432 -25.17 14.97 7.54
CA SER A 432 -26.55 15.21 7.11
C SER A 432 -26.48 15.69 5.66
N ARG A 433 -26.95 14.90 4.68
CA ARG A 433 -27.07 15.33 3.28
C ARG A 433 -28.05 16.50 3.17
N ARG A 434 -27.58 17.70 3.46
CA ARG A 434 -28.29 18.95 3.16
C ARG A 434 -27.43 19.76 2.21
N PRO A 435 -27.93 20.10 1.00
CA PRO A 435 -27.28 21.12 0.19
C PRO A 435 -27.39 22.42 0.98
N LEU A 436 -26.26 23.01 1.37
CA LEU A 436 -26.27 24.17 2.26
C LEU A 436 -25.49 25.34 1.67
N ASN A 437 -26.14 26.51 1.79
CA ASN A 437 -25.60 27.83 1.53
C ASN A 437 -24.25 28.03 2.25
N LYS A 438 -23.34 28.74 1.58
CA LYS A 438 -21.90 28.85 1.94
C LYS A 438 -21.58 29.61 3.24
N GLU A 439 -22.55 30.15 3.97
CA GLU A 439 -22.25 31.00 5.12
C GLU A 439 -21.84 30.18 6.35
N GLY A 440 -20.58 30.35 6.78
CA GLY A 440 -20.04 29.80 8.04
C GLY A 440 -19.44 28.39 7.98
N LEU A 441 -19.47 27.72 6.82
CA LEU A 441 -18.94 26.36 6.64
C LEU A 441 -17.50 26.38 6.12
N THR A 442 -16.60 25.62 6.76
CA THR A 442 -15.18 25.55 6.38
C THR A 442 -14.76 24.11 6.12
N PRO A 443 -14.01 23.82 5.03
CA PRO A 443 -13.45 22.50 4.78
C PRO A 443 -12.58 21.99 5.93
N LEU A 444 -12.70 20.69 6.22
CA LEU A 444 -12.08 20.01 7.36
C LEU A 444 -10.55 20.25 7.46
N PRO A 445 -9.75 20.19 6.36
CA PRO A 445 -8.32 20.50 6.43
C PRO A 445 -8.02 21.94 6.87
N GLU A 446 -8.89 22.89 6.53
CA GLU A 446 -8.77 24.31 6.91
C GLU A 446 -9.29 24.57 8.33
N VAL A 447 -10.28 23.80 8.78
CA VAL A 447 -10.73 23.79 10.18
C VAL A 447 -9.62 23.35 11.13
N SER A 448 -8.84 22.32 10.76
CA SER A 448 -7.63 21.91 11.49
C SER A 448 -6.67 23.08 11.73
N TYR A 449 -6.48 23.92 10.71
CA TYR A 449 -5.65 25.10 10.78
C TYR A 449 -6.24 26.20 11.68
N LEU A 450 -7.49 26.61 11.42
CA LEU A 450 -8.13 27.75 12.11
C LEU A 450 -8.36 27.48 13.60
N THR A 451 -8.54 26.21 13.98
CA THR A 451 -8.78 25.80 15.36
C THR A 451 -7.52 25.37 16.10
N LYS A 452 -6.38 25.26 15.40
CA LYS A 452 -5.11 24.69 15.92
C LYS A 452 -5.33 23.29 16.51
N ARG A 453 -6.04 22.44 15.76
CA ARG A 453 -6.35 21.05 16.10
C ARG A 453 -5.73 20.14 15.07
N SER A 454 -5.14 19.02 15.48
CA SER A 454 -4.56 18.10 14.49
C SER A 454 -5.68 17.47 13.66
N LEU A 455 -5.45 17.29 12.35
CA LEU A 455 -6.40 16.60 11.48
C LEU A 455 -6.75 15.18 12.00
N PRO A 456 -5.79 14.37 12.49
CA PRO A 456 -6.10 13.12 13.20
C PRO A 456 -7.11 13.29 14.34
N THR A 457 -6.97 14.32 15.17
CA THR A 457 -7.87 14.57 16.30
C THR A 457 -9.27 14.96 15.83
N LEU A 458 -9.37 15.76 14.76
CA LEU A 458 -10.67 16.12 14.19
C LEU A 458 -11.36 14.91 13.55
N LEU A 459 -10.61 14.09 12.80
CA LEU A 459 -11.11 12.83 12.23
C LEU A 459 -11.58 11.87 13.33
N ALA A 460 -10.82 11.76 14.42
CA ALA A 460 -11.23 10.96 15.57
C ALA A 460 -12.51 11.48 16.23
N ALA A 461 -12.66 12.81 16.36
CA ALA A 461 -13.87 13.43 16.91
C ALA A 461 -15.10 13.25 16.00
N ILE A 462 -14.92 13.31 14.68
CA ILE A 462 -15.98 13.02 13.70
C ILE A 462 -16.37 11.55 13.76
N LYS A 463 -15.38 10.65 13.79
CA LYS A 463 -15.61 9.19 13.89
C LYS A 463 -16.33 8.82 15.18
N ALA A 464 -15.99 9.48 16.30
CA ALA A 464 -16.66 9.32 17.58
C ALA A 464 -18.07 9.97 17.64
N GLY A 465 -18.50 10.69 16.59
CA GLY A 465 -19.77 11.40 16.55
C GLY A 465 -19.82 12.65 17.43
N HIS A 466 -18.68 13.05 18.01
CA HIS A 466 -18.59 14.24 18.85
C HIS A 466 -18.54 15.53 18.02
N LEU A 467 -18.07 15.45 16.77
CA LEU A 467 -18.02 16.58 15.84
C LEU A 467 -18.87 16.27 14.60
N ALA A 468 -19.95 17.02 14.40
CA ALA A 468 -20.85 16.81 13.28
C ALA A 468 -20.27 17.38 11.97
N VAL A 469 -20.45 16.63 10.87
CA VAL A 469 -20.17 17.14 9.52
C VAL A 469 -21.38 17.94 9.07
N ALA A 470 -21.16 19.24 8.87
CA ALA A 470 -22.21 20.22 8.63
C ALA A 470 -22.62 20.33 7.15
N GLY A 471 -21.82 19.82 6.22
CA GLY A 471 -22.17 19.74 4.80
C GLY A 471 -21.10 19.06 3.95
N ILE A 472 -21.42 18.83 2.67
CA ILE A 472 -20.51 18.27 1.67
C ILE A 472 -20.35 19.26 0.51
N ASN A 473 -19.12 19.54 0.09
CA ASN A 473 -18.80 20.22 -1.15
C ASN A 473 -18.40 19.20 -2.23
N GLU A 474 -19.36 18.82 -3.07
CA GLU A 474 -19.16 17.81 -4.13
C GLU A 474 -18.13 18.23 -5.19
N ALA A 475 -17.84 19.53 -5.33
CA ALA A 475 -16.85 20.05 -6.27
C ALA A 475 -15.40 19.99 -5.74
N ALA A 476 -15.19 19.66 -4.46
CA ALA A 476 -13.87 19.58 -3.85
C ALA A 476 -13.44 18.12 -3.63
N PRO A 477 -12.18 17.75 -3.94
CA PRO A 477 -11.72 16.37 -3.76
C PRO A 477 -11.38 16.04 -2.30
N GLY A 478 -11.52 14.77 -1.95
CA GLY A 478 -11.03 14.21 -0.70
C GLY A 478 -11.65 14.85 0.54
N LEU A 479 -10.85 15.03 1.60
CA LEU A 479 -11.29 15.62 2.87
C LEU A 479 -11.69 17.10 2.75
N ARG A 480 -11.38 17.79 1.64
CA ARG A 480 -11.88 19.15 1.39
C ARG A 480 -13.37 19.17 1.04
N SER A 481 -13.92 18.04 0.61
CA SER A 481 -15.37 17.89 0.44
C SER A 481 -16.11 17.96 1.78
N VAL A 482 -15.45 17.67 2.91
CA VAL A 482 -16.07 17.60 4.22
C VAL A 482 -16.10 18.99 4.85
N LEU A 483 -17.28 19.56 5.06
CA LEU A 483 -17.46 20.89 5.65
C LEU A 483 -17.90 20.82 7.11
N ILE A 484 -17.30 21.66 7.96
CA ILE A 484 -17.56 21.70 9.41
C ILE A 484 -17.69 23.16 9.84
N ARG A 485 -18.53 23.43 10.85
CA ARG A 485 -18.59 24.75 11.49
C ARG A 485 -17.48 24.86 12.52
N ILE A 486 -16.70 25.94 12.45
CA ILE A 486 -15.56 26.15 13.35
C ILE A 486 -16.00 26.25 14.82
N GLU A 487 -17.20 26.76 15.06
CA GLU A 487 -17.80 26.92 16.39
C GLU A 487 -18.03 25.57 17.10
N ASP A 488 -18.37 24.51 16.36
CA ASP A 488 -18.63 23.16 16.90
C ASP A 488 -17.33 22.45 17.36
N VAL A 489 -16.17 22.92 16.90
CA VAL A 489 -14.88 22.25 17.13
C VAL A 489 -14.26 22.62 18.47
N ARG A 490 -14.41 23.90 18.88
CA ARG A 490 -13.80 24.44 20.09
C ARG A 490 -14.27 23.78 21.39
N PRO A 491 -15.57 23.48 21.58
CA PRO A 491 -16.05 22.84 22.81
C PRO A 491 -15.77 21.33 22.87
N VAL A 492 -15.63 20.67 21.72
CA VAL A 492 -15.55 19.21 21.62
C VAL A 492 -14.12 18.69 21.75
N VAL A 493 -13.13 19.44 21.29
CA VAL A 493 -11.75 18.97 21.22
C VAL A 493 -10.86 19.89 22.04
N PRO A 494 -10.20 19.43 23.13
CA PRO A 494 -9.37 20.27 23.97
C PRO A 494 -8.06 20.73 23.30
N ARG A 495 -7.48 21.82 23.81
CA ARG A 495 -6.19 22.35 23.34
C ARG A 495 -5.07 21.41 23.74
N LEU A 496 -4.41 20.81 22.74
CA LEU A 496 -3.17 20.10 22.97
C LEU A 496 -2.17 21.09 23.60
N PRO A 497 -1.64 20.82 24.81
CA PRO A 497 -0.55 21.59 25.35
C PRO A 497 0.69 21.36 24.47
N GLY A 498 1.35 22.43 24.04
CA GLY A 498 2.66 22.33 23.40
C GLY A 498 2.71 22.46 21.87
N LEU A 499 1.59 22.61 21.16
CA LEU A 499 1.63 23.05 19.75
C LEU A 499 1.90 24.56 19.67
N ARG A 500 3.17 24.97 19.76
CA ARG A 500 3.59 26.30 19.31
C ARG A 500 3.38 26.35 17.79
N GLY A 501 2.57 27.32 17.34
CA GLY A 501 2.06 27.44 15.96
C GLY A 501 3.09 27.73 14.87
N THR A 502 4.36 27.37 15.07
CA THR A 502 5.48 27.68 14.19
C THR A 502 5.85 26.50 13.26
N SER A 503 5.73 25.24 13.68
CA SER A 503 6.07 24.09 12.81
C SER A 503 5.04 23.77 11.72
N VAL A 504 3.78 24.17 11.90
CA VAL A 504 2.69 23.99 10.93
C VAL A 504 2.75 25.06 9.82
N ALA A 505 3.39 26.22 10.08
CA ALA A 505 3.47 27.34 9.13
C ALA A 505 4.41 27.07 7.94
N GLU A 506 5.38 26.16 8.10
CA GLU A 506 6.23 25.66 7.01
C GLU A 506 5.44 24.76 6.05
N SER A 507 4.43 24.07 6.59
CA SER A 507 3.72 22.97 5.93
C SER A 507 2.50 23.40 5.12
N LEU A 508 2.08 24.65 5.32
CA LEU A 508 1.09 25.37 4.54
C LEU A 508 1.74 26.31 3.53
N GLY A 509 3.08 26.36 3.47
CA GLY A 509 3.81 27.30 2.64
C GLY A 509 3.59 28.76 3.08
N VAL A 510 3.54 29.04 4.39
CA VAL A 510 3.44 30.42 4.91
C VAL A 510 4.83 30.98 5.24
N PHE A 511 5.76 30.14 5.69
CA PHE A 511 7.15 30.52 5.91
C PHE A 511 8.11 29.50 5.30
N VAL A 512 9.29 29.96 4.89
CA VAL A 512 10.35 29.14 4.31
C VAL A 512 11.69 29.47 4.96
N GLY A 513 12.54 28.45 5.10
CA GLY A 513 13.93 28.62 5.53
C GLY A 513 14.78 29.36 4.50
N PRO A 514 16.02 29.78 4.85
CA PRO A 514 16.86 30.64 4.01
C PRO A 514 17.20 30.03 2.66
N GLN A 515 17.43 28.71 2.59
CA GLN A 515 17.75 28.00 1.35
C GLN A 515 16.56 27.96 0.39
N ALA A 516 15.36 27.71 0.90
CA ALA A 516 14.13 27.74 0.10
C ALA A 516 13.78 29.18 -0.35
N ALA A 517 14.05 30.19 0.47
CA ALA A 517 13.91 31.60 0.09
C ALA A 517 14.90 31.99 -1.03
N GLN A 518 16.15 31.52 -0.97
CA GLN A 518 17.16 31.72 -2.03
C GLN A 518 16.72 31.12 -3.36
N LEU A 519 16.28 29.86 -3.33
CA LEU A 519 15.77 29.16 -4.51
C LEU A 519 14.51 29.84 -5.07
N ARG A 520 13.63 30.37 -4.22
CA ARG A 520 12.40 31.03 -4.69
C ARG A 520 12.66 32.40 -5.31
N LEU A 521 13.58 33.18 -4.73
CA LEU A 521 13.96 34.49 -5.23
C LEU A 521 15.02 34.43 -6.33
N GLY A 522 15.69 33.30 -6.55
CA GLY A 522 16.78 33.18 -7.52
C GLY A 522 18.02 33.98 -7.15
N ILE A 523 18.32 34.12 -5.85
CA ILE A 523 19.43 34.95 -5.34
C ILE A 523 20.35 34.18 -4.41
N SER A 524 21.60 34.63 -4.28
CA SER A 524 22.57 34.02 -3.37
C SER A 524 22.31 34.37 -1.90
N ALA A 525 22.87 33.56 -0.99
CA ALA A 525 22.74 33.73 0.45
C ALA A 525 23.17 35.13 0.94
N GLY A 526 24.25 35.68 0.37
CA GLY A 526 24.74 37.00 0.73
C GLY A 526 23.81 38.14 0.27
N VAL A 527 23.08 37.95 -0.84
CA VAL A 527 22.08 38.92 -1.31
C VAL A 527 20.85 38.87 -0.43
N LEU A 528 20.35 37.66 -0.12
CA LEU A 528 19.21 37.46 0.80
C LEU A 528 19.49 38.09 2.17
N LEU A 529 20.71 37.96 2.69
CA LEU A 529 21.13 38.57 3.95
C LEU A 529 21.05 40.11 3.91
N ARG A 530 21.55 40.74 2.85
CA ARG A 530 21.58 42.20 2.70
C ARG A 530 20.19 42.81 2.57
N ILE A 531 19.31 42.23 1.75
CA ILE A 531 17.92 42.69 1.63
C ILE A 531 17.14 42.51 2.94
N THR A 532 17.50 41.49 3.73
CA THR A 532 16.95 41.29 5.08
C THR A 532 17.41 42.38 6.04
N GLN A 533 18.71 42.71 6.04
CA GLN A 533 19.30 43.72 6.91
C GLN A 533 18.80 45.14 6.62
N LYS A 534 18.51 45.45 5.35
CA LYS A 534 17.93 46.73 4.92
C LYS A 534 16.42 46.85 5.16
N GLY A 535 15.78 45.80 5.69
CA GLY A 535 14.35 45.80 5.97
C GLY A 535 13.45 45.65 4.74
N ILE A 536 14.03 45.41 3.56
CA ILE A 536 13.28 45.17 2.31
C ILE A 536 12.48 43.87 2.43
N LEU A 537 13.09 42.85 3.06
CA LEU A 537 12.45 41.57 3.33
C LEU A 537 12.53 41.24 4.82
N ARG A 538 11.40 41.01 5.47
CA ARG A 538 11.36 40.73 6.91
C ARG A 538 11.69 39.27 7.20
N ALA A 539 12.71 39.05 8.03
CA ALA A 539 13.01 37.73 8.58
C ALA A 539 12.41 37.57 9.99
N PHE A 540 12.04 36.33 10.31
CA PHE A 540 11.46 35.95 11.59
C PHE A 540 12.32 34.87 12.25
N PRO A 541 12.50 34.90 13.58
CA PRO A 541 13.30 33.90 14.29
C PRO A 541 12.60 32.52 14.26
N TRP A 542 13.34 31.47 13.92
CA TRP A 542 12.83 30.10 13.73
C TRP A 542 13.90 29.04 14.04
N ASN A 543 13.71 28.20 15.06
CA ASN A 543 14.63 27.12 15.46
C ASN A 543 16.13 27.52 15.44
N GLY A 544 16.49 28.67 16.00
CA GLY A 544 17.87 29.17 16.00
C GLY A 544 18.37 29.73 14.67
N THR A 545 17.50 29.85 13.66
CA THR A 545 17.79 30.38 12.32
C THR A 545 16.76 31.44 11.87
N ARG A 546 16.87 31.95 10.65
CA ARG A 546 15.95 32.94 10.06
C ARG A 546 14.94 32.26 9.13
N ALA A 547 13.67 32.63 9.20
CA ALA A 547 12.63 32.21 8.26
C ALA A 547 11.94 33.42 7.62
N TYR A 548 11.38 33.22 6.43
CA TYR A 548 10.78 34.27 5.59
C TYR A 548 9.36 33.90 5.25
N ARG A 549 8.40 34.84 5.27
CA ARG A 549 7.03 34.52 4.84
C ARG A 549 6.97 34.36 3.33
N ASN A 550 6.32 33.32 2.84
CA ASN A 550 6.08 33.14 1.40
C ASN A 550 5.25 34.27 0.81
N GLN A 551 4.32 34.84 1.58
CA GLN A 551 3.56 36.02 1.14
C GLN A 551 4.50 37.21 0.92
N ASP A 552 5.46 37.45 1.82
CA ASP A 552 6.43 38.54 1.69
C ASP A 552 7.39 38.31 0.49
N LEU A 553 7.78 37.06 0.25
CA LEU A 553 8.59 36.68 -0.92
C LEU A 553 7.83 36.88 -2.24
N ASN A 554 6.56 36.46 -2.29
CA ASN A 554 5.73 36.64 -3.49
C ASN A 554 5.37 38.10 -3.70
N ALA A 555 5.09 38.86 -2.63
CA ALA A 555 4.83 40.29 -2.70
C ALA A 555 6.04 41.04 -3.26
N LEU A 556 7.25 40.70 -2.79
CA LEU A 556 8.48 41.27 -3.34
C LEU A 556 8.65 40.94 -4.83
N LEU A 557 8.44 39.70 -5.24
CA LEU A 557 8.53 39.30 -6.65
C LEU A 557 7.49 40.04 -7.51
N ASN A 558 6.24 40.12 -7.06
CA ASN A 558 5.18 40.78 -7.81
C ASN A 558 5.45 42.28 -7.96
N VAL A 559 5.89 42.94 -6.90
CA VAL A 559 6.22 44.36 -6.95
C VAL A 559 7.43 44.62 -7.86
N CYS A 560 8.47 43.79 -7.80
CA CYS A 560 9.64 43.96 -8.67
C CYS A 560 9.38 43.60 -10.13
N ARG A 561 8.40 42.73 -10.42
CA ARG A 561 8.01 42.38 -11.80
C ARG A 561 7.19 43.47 -12.45
N SER A 562 6.34 44.18 -11.69
CA SER A 562 5.30 45.07 -12.25
C SER A 562 4.51 44.35 -13.36
N ASP A 563 3.70 45.05 -14.17
CA ASP A 563 2.90 44.44 -15.27
C ASP A 563 3.75 43.90 -16.46
N ALA A 564 4.98 43.46 -16.21
CA ALA A 564 5.92 43.00 -17.22
C ALA A 564 5.48 41.69 -17.88
N VAL A 565 5.52 41.68 -19.21
CA VAL A 565 5.13 40.54 -20.05
C VAL A 565 6.33 39.63 -20.32
N VAL A 566 6.08 38.34 -20.47
CA VAL A 566 7.11 37.34 -20.83
C VAL A 566 7.60 37.59 -22.26
N ILE A 567 8.92 37.73 -22.44
CA ILE A 567 9.55 38.00 -23.74
C ILE A 567 10.26 36.75 -24.28
N GLN A 568 10.07 36.46 -25.57
CA GLN A 568 10.64 35.27 -26.23
C GLN A 568 12.05 35.51 -26.81
N SER A 569 12.46 36.76 -26.99
CA SER A 569 13.82 37.14 -27.37
C SER A 569 14.18 38.49 -26.75
N PRO A 570 15.28 38.59 -25.98
CA PRO A 570 15.69 39.84 -25.33
C PRO A 570 16.23 40.86 -26.34
N GLN A 571 15.96 42.15 -26.10
CA GLN A 571 16.64 43.24 -26.78
C GLN A 571 18.13 43.30 -26.38
N PRO A 572 19.04 43.85 -27.21
CA PRO A 572 20.49 43.79 -26.99
C PRO A 572 20.98 44.44 -25.68
N ASP A 573 20.22 45.39 -25.15
CA ASP A 573 20.50 46.18 -23.95
C ASP A 573 19.72 45.68 -22.70
N ALA A 574 18.88 44.66 -22.89
CA ALA A 574 18.00 44.12 -21.87
C ALA A 574 18.66 42.91 -21.19
N LEU A 575 19.00 43.07 -19.92
CA LEU A 575 19.75 42.09 -19.14
C LEU A 575 18.94 41.62 -17.93
N SER A 576 19.24 40.42 -17.45
CA SER A 576 18.68 39.95 -16.18
C SER A 576 19.12 40.83 -15.02
N LEU A 577 18.28 40.96 -13.99
CA LEU A 577 18.60 41.74 -12.80
C LEU A 577 19.93 41.28 -12.15
N VAL A 578 20.23 39.97 -12.14
CA VAL A 578 21.53 39.45 -11.64
C VAL A 578 22.70 39.98 -12.47
N GLU A 579 22.56 39.99 -13.79
CA GLU A 579 23.62 40.40 -14.70
C GLU A 579 23.83 41.92 -14.70
N ILE A 580 22.74 42.68 -14.57
CA ILE A 580 22.79 44.15 -14.43
C ILE A 580 23.53 44.55 -13.19
N VAL A 581 23.21 43.95 -12.05
CA VAL A 581 23.89 44.27 -10.79
C VAL A 581 25.39 43.96 -10.89
N LYS A 582 25.76 42.86 -11.58
CA LYS A 582 27.15 42.51 -11.84
C LYS A 582 27.85 43.53 -12.76
N ARG A 583 27.23 43.93 -13.87
CA ARG A 583 27.83 44.82 -14.88
C ARG A 583 27.89 46.27 -14.43
N THR A 584 26.83 46.78 -13.80
CA THR A 584 26.74 48.16 -13.32
C THR A 584 27.41 48.36 -11.95
N ARG A 585 27.78 47.27 -11.27
CA ARG A 585 28.32 47.26 -9.90
C ARG A 585 27.44 47.99 -8.87
N ARG A 586 26.15 48.13 -9.14
CA ARG A 586 25.18 48.73 -8.21
C ARG A 586 24.82 47.74 -7.10
N ALA A 587 24.48 48.24 -5.91
CA ALA A 587 24.08 47.38 -4.81
C ALA A 587 22.69 46.76 -5.09
N TRP A 588 22.54 45.47 -4.78
CA TRP A 588 21.30 44.71 -4.98
C TRP A 588 20.09 45.39 -4.34
N GLU A 589 20.26 45.85 -3.10
CA GLU A 589 19.22 46.55 -2.35
C GLU A 589 18.76 47.85 -3.04
N HIS A 590 19.65 48.54 -3.75
CA HIS A 590 19.32 49.81 -4.39
C HIS A 590 18.53 49.59 -5.68
N VAL A 591 18.90 48.58 -6.47
CA VAL A 591 18.17 48.23 -7.69
C VAL A 591 16.80 47.62 -7.36
N ILE A 592 16.71 46.80 -6.31
CA ILE A 592 15.43 46.25 -5.84
C ILE A 592 14.52 47.37 -5.30
N GLU A 593 15.08 48.34 -4.56
CA GLU A 593 14.29 49.48 -4.06
C GLU A 593 13.79 50.36 -5.21
N ALA A 594 14.64 50.66 -6.20
CA ALA A 594 14.23 51.43 -7.38
C ALA A 594 13.14 50.73 -8.21
N LEU A 595 13.16 49.39 -8.28
CA LEU A 595 12.06 48.61 -8.86
C LEU A 595 10.79 48.71 -8.01
N ARG A 596 10.95 48.70 -6.68
CA ARG A 596 9.83 48.78 -5.73
C ARG A 596 9.14 50.13 -5.73
N THR A 597 9.90 51.21 -5.89
CA THR A 597 9.40 52.59 -6.00
C THR A 597 9.03 52.98 -7.43
N GLN A 598 9.15 52.05 -8.39
CA GLN A 598 8.89 52.25 -9.82
C GLN A 598 9.78 53.33 -10.48
N GLU A 599 10.93 53.66 -9.89
CA GLU A 599 11.98 54.48 -10.53
C GLU A 599 12.60 53.76 -11.73
N ILE A 600 12.56 52.42 -11.72
CA ILE A 600 12.91 51.56 -12.84
C ILE A 600 11.71 50.67 -13.14
N VAL A 601 11.35 50.59 -14.42
CA VAL A 601 10.30 49.70 -14.91
C VAL A 601 10.93 48.51 -15.64
N PRO A 602 10.55 47.26 -15.31
CA PRO A 602 11.01 46.09 -16.05
C PRO A 602 10.53 46.11 -17.51
N ILE A 603 11.40 45.67 -18.42
CA ILE A 603 11.10 45.58 -19.86
C ILE A 603 10.33 44.31 -20.18
N GLY A 604 10.57 43.25 -19.41
CA GLY A 604 9.91 41.97 -19.60
C GLY A 604 10.42 40.91 -18.65
N LEU A 605 9.95 39.67 -18.86
CA LEU A 605 10.39 38.50 -18.11
C LEU A 605 11.03 37.46 -19.02
N PHE A 606 12.20 36.94 -18.63
CA PHE A 606 12.82 35.79 -19.29
C PHE A 606 12.01 34.53 -19.02
N SER A 607 11.71 33.76 -20.07
CA SER A 607 10.91 32.54 -19.98
C SER A 607 11.68 31.33 -19.42
N ASP A 608 13.01 31.35 -19.49
CA ASP A 608 13.92 30.28 -19.06
C ASP A 608 14.51 30.48 -17.65
N ARG A 609 14.15 31.57 -16.98
CA ARG A 609 14.68 31.95 -15.66
C ARG A 609 13.56 32.11 -14.62
N PHE A 610 13.93 32.14 -13.33
CA PHE A 610 12.96 32.22 -12.23
C PHE A 610 13.34 33.29 -11.20
N GLY A 611 12.36 33.63 -10.35
CA GLY A 611 12.56 34.59 -9.26
C GLY A 611 12.86 36.01 -9.76
N LEU A 612 13.83 36.67 -9.13
CA LEU A 612 14.34 37.98 -9.47
C LEU A 612 15.25 37.95 -10.72
N ASP A 613 15.89 36.81 -11.01
CA ASP A 613 16.74 36.65 -12.20
C ASP A 613 15.92 36.57 -13.50
N ALA A 614 14.63 36.29 -13.40
CA ALA A 614 13.70 36.37 -14.52
C ALA A 614 13.40 37.81 -14.96
N ILE A 615 13.66 38.81 -14.11
CA ILE A 615 13.29 40.20 -14.38
C ILE A 615 14.32 40.81 -15.35
N CYS A 616 13.83 41.25 -16.51
CA CYS A 616 14.62 41.88 -17.56
C CYS A 616 14.49 43.40 -17.49
N ILE A 617 15.61 44.11 -17.48
CA ILE A 617 15.67 45.58 -17.30
C ILE A 617 16.72 46.14 -18.26
N SER A 618 16.59 47.40 -18.71
CA SER A 618 17.65 48.06 -19.49
C SER A 618 18.79 48.49 -18.57
N ILE A 619 20.02 48.25 -19.02
CA ILE A 619 21.23 48.70 -18.32
C ILE A 619 21.25 50.23 -18.15
N ASP A 620 20.70 50.98 -19.11
CA ASP A 620 20.71 52.45 -19.09
C ASP A 620 19.80 53.01 -17.99
N SER A 621 18.64 52.39 -17.76
CA SER A 621 17.72 52.76 -16.69
C SER A 621 18.37 52.62 -15.30
N VAL A 622 19.22 51.61 -15.12
CA VAL A 622 19.94 51.37 -13.86
C VAL A 622 21.12 52.32 -13.70
N MET A 623 21.79 52.68 -14.80
CA MET A 623 22.91 53.64 -14.77
C MET A 623 22.46 55.06 -14.42
N ARG A 624 21.22 55.44 -14.78
CA ARG A 624 20.61 56.75 -14.44
C ARG A 624 20.22 56.91 -12.96
N LEU A 625 20.26 55.85 -12.16
CA LEU A 625 20.00 55.95 -10.73
C LEU A 625 21.05 56.84 -10.02
N PRO A 626 20.63 57.71 -9.09
CA PRO A 626 21.55 58.57 -8.35
C PRO A 626 22.56 57.71 -7.57
N ALA A 627 23.84 58.05 -7.67
CA ALA A 627 24.89 57.28 -7.01
C ALA A 627 24.77 57.40 -5.48
N LEU A 628 24.50 56.28 -4.80
CA LEU A 628 24.45 56.26 -3.35
C LEU A 628 25.83 56.61 -2.73
N PRO A 629 25.89 57.54 -1.76
CA PRO A 629 27.15 57.99 -1.16
C PRO A 629 27.92 56.89 -0.40
N GLN A 630 27.25 55.79 -0.05
CA GLN A 630 27.76 54.75 0.85
C GLN A 630 28.55 53.62 0.16
N TYR A 631 28.68 53.67 -1.18
CA TYR A 631 29.32 52.62 -1.99
C TYR A 631 30.60 53.06 -2.72
N ARG A 632 31.24 54.16 -2.30
CA ARG A 632 32.69 54.33 -2.55
C ARG A 632 33.45 53.46 -1.56
N ARG A 633 33.74 52.20 -1.91
CA ARG A 633 34.78 51.45 -1.19
C ARG A 633 36.16 51.73 -1.79
N LYS A 634 37.06 52.06 -0.86
CA LYS A 634 38.51 52.18 -0.99
C LYS A 634 39.07 51.19 -2.01
N SER A 635 39.85 51.73 -2.94
CA SER A 635 40.78 50.96 -3.75
C SER A 635 41.68 50.12 -2.85
N SER A 636 41.64 48.81 -3.03
CA SER A 636 42.66 47.90 -2.56
C SER A 636 42.95 46.92 -3.70
N LYS A 637 44.05 47.21 -4.41
CA LYS A 637 45.00 46.33 -5.14
C LYS A 637 44.42 44.98 -5.60
N LEU A 638 44.37 44.63 -6.89
CA LEU A 638 45.23 44.96 -8.03
C LEU A 638 44.44 45.57 -9.20
#